data_AF-A0A966QMK2-F1
#
_entry.id   AF-A0A966QMK2-F1
#
_cell.length_a   1.000
_cell.length_b   1.000
_cell.length_c   1.000
_cell.angle_alpha   90.00
_cell.angle_beta   90.00
_cell.angle_gamma   90.00
#
_symmetry.space_group_name_H-M   'P 1'
#
loop_
_entity.id
_entity.type
_entity.pdbx_description
1 polymer ?
#
loop_
_entity_poly.entity_id
_entity_poly.type
_entity_poly.pdbx_seq_one_letter_code
_entity_poly.pdbx_strand_id
1 'polypeptide(L)'
;MGRIVGIDLGTTNSVVAVLEGGRPTVIANAEGGRTTPSVVGFSRDQELLVGQLARRQLVLNPRNTFANLKRFVGRNWDELEDGSLSVPYTVRANDAGLVRVVCPATEREYAPEELVASVLRKLVDDAATYLGEPVEAAVITVPAYFNDAQRQATRDAGRLAGLSVERILNEPTAAALAYGFDRSTVKRVLVFDLGGGTFDVSILRIANGVFDVKATSGDTQLGGNDWDQRIVDWLADAFQQQHSLDLRRDRQALQRLSEAAEKAKIELSGVQSTPISLPFIATGADGPLHIETTLERSTFEGLCVDLLDRLLRPVQRALRDSGLAADDIDDVVLVGGSTRMPMVQQLVRTLVPRDPCQSVNPDEVVAIGAAIQAGILTGELRDLMLNDVTPLSLGLETIGGLMKVLIPRNTPIPVRKSDLFSTSEANQNAVEVHVLQGERQMASDNKSLGRFRLSGIPPAPRGVPQIQVSFDIDANGLLQVSASDRTTGRQQSVSIQGGTNLSEEEIQRLIAEAEQKAAEDRRRRADIDRRNSAQTLVAQAERRLRDAALELGPYGAERQQRSVELALRDVQDLIAAEAAGRVDPAELEIASSQLQEALYGLNRRLLSERKADQGPLQGLKNTLGSLKDELFSDDEWDDWERPGSDPWSSTPRRREPERWERYDDRPMPARRSGGPRASAWDDDDPWGQR
;
A
#
# COMPACT_ATOMS: atom_id res chain seq x y z
N MET A 1 19.86 -4.36 11.87
CA MET A 1 18.55 -4.41 11.20
C MET A 1 18.81 -4.55 9.72
N GLY A 2 17.99 -5.33 9.00
CA GLY A 2 17.90 -5.24 7.54
C GLY A 2 17.24 -3.91 7.12
N ARG A 3 16.88 -3.77 5.82
CA ARG A 3 16.13 -2.60 5.37
C ARG A 3 14.75 -2.54 6.05
N ILE A 4 14.37 -1.35 6.49
CA ILE A 4 13.01 -1.05 6.94
C ILE A 4 12.22 -0.57 5.71
N VAL A 5 11.11 -1.24 5.37
CA VAL A 5 10.23 -0.80 4.28
C VAL A 5 9.11 0.10 4.78
N GLY A 6 8.62 0.99 3.91
CA GLY A 6 7.37 1.73 4.12
C GLY A 6 6.21 1.02 3.43
N ILE A 7 5.18 0.64 4.19
CA ILE A 7 3.99 -0.02 3.66
C ILE A 7 2.77 0.89 3.85
N ASP A 8 2.14 1.25 2.74
CA ASP A 8 0.76 1.71 2.75
C ASP A 8 -0.20 0.52 2.75
N LEU A 9 -1.02 0.42 3.79
CA LEU A 9 -1.99 -0.66 3.98
C LEU A 9 -3.42 -0.15 3.72
N GLY A 10 -3.75 0.19 2.47
CA GLY A 10 -5.05 0.76 2.12
C GLY A 10 -6.22 -0.24 2.12
N THR A 11 -7.46 0.27 2.16
CA THR A 11 -8.69 -0.54 2.20
C THR A 11 -8.93 -1.37 0.94
N THR A 12 -8.52 -0.85 -0.23
CA THR A 12 -8.81 -1.42 -1.56
C THR A 12 -7.55 -1.84 -2.29
N ASN A 13 -6.45 -1.09 -2.13
CA ASN A 13 -5.11 -1.45 -2.60
C ASN A 13 -4.09 -1.08 -1.51
N SER A 14 -2.95 -1.75 -1.52
CA SER A 14 -1.78 -1.49 -0.67
C SER A 14 -0.54 -1.31 -1.54
N VAL A 15 0.46 -0.59 -1.02
CA VAL A 15 1.69 -0.22 -1.72
C VAL A 15 2.88 -0.41 -0.79
N VAL A 16 4.03 -0.84 -1.34
CA VAL A 16 5.28 -0.96 -0.57
C VAL A 16 6.39 -0.16 -1.24
N ALA A 17 7.16 0.55 -0.42
CA ALA A 17 8.26 1.40 -0.81
C ALA A 17 9.47 1.21 0.11
N VAL A 18 10.63 1.65 -0.36
CA VAL A 18 11.93 1.52 0.32
C VAL A 18 12.74 2.79 0.09
N LEU A 19 13.68 3.12 0.98
CA LEU A 19 14.67 4.16 0.71
C LEU A 19 15.88 3.54 -0.01
N GLU A 20 16.26 4.08 -1.16
CA GLU A 20 17.45 3.67 -1.91
C GLU A 20 18.30 4.90 -2.27
N GLY A 21 19.56 4.92 -1.85
CA GLY A 21 20.47 6.05 -2.12
C GLY A 21 19.96 7.39 -1.57
N GLY A 22 19.18 7.37 -0.48
CA GLY A 22 18.55 8.56 0.09
C GLY A 22 17.27 9.03 -0.62
N ARG A 23 16.69 8.23 -1.53
CA ARG A 23 15.41 8.55 -2.22
C ARG A 23 14.37 7.46 -2.00
N PRO A 24 13.09 7.80 -1.79
CA PRO A 24 12.02 6.81 -1.66
C PRO A 24 11.60 6.25 -3.02
N THR A 25 11.60 4.92 -3.14
CA THR A 25 11.24 4.15 -4.34
C THR A 25 10.08 3.20 -4.00
N VAL A 26 8.95 3.34 -4.69
CA VAL A 26 7.86 2.34 -4.66
C VAL A 26 8.25 1.13 -5.51
N ILE A 27 8.14 -0.06 -4.91
CA ILE A 27 8.47 -1.35 -5.50
C ILE A 27 7.25 -1.85 -6.31
N ALA A 28 7.50 -2.55 -7.43
CA ALA A 28 6.46 -3.25 -8.17
C ALA A 28 6.30 -4.69 -7.66
N ASN A 29 5.06 -5.17 -7.56
CA ASN A 29 4.77 -6.56 -7.19
C ASN A 29 5.15 -7.55 -8.31
N ALA A 30 5.16 -8.85 -7.98
CA ALA A 30 5.44 -9.94 -8.93
C ALA A 30 4.53 -9.91 -10.19
N GLU A 31 3.34 -9.30 -10.11
CA GLU A 31 2.42 -9.10 -11.23
C GLU A 31 2.72 -7.85 -12.09
N GLY A 32 3.76 -7.08 -11.76
CA GLY A 32 4.21 -5.88 -12.49
C GLY A 32 3.46 -4.59 -12.15
N GLY A 33 2.55 -4.63 -11.17
CA GLY A 33 1.81 -3.46 -10.69
C GLY A 33 2.52 -2.75 -9.53
N ARG A 34 2.36 -1.42 -9.45
CA ARG A 34 2.87 -0.60 -8.31
C ARG A 34 1.91 -0.58 -7.11
N THR A 35 0.74 -1.21 -7.26
CA THR A 35 -0.31 -1.35 -6.25
C THR A 35 -0.77 -2.82 -6.21
N THR A 36 -0.86 -3.41 -5.02
CA THR A 36 -1.41 -4.75 -4.80
C THR A 36 -2.83 -4.62 -4.24
N PRO A 37 -3.86 -5.23 -4.85
CA PRO A 37 -5.21 -5.18 -4.29
C PRO A 37 -5.29 -5.74 -2.86
N SER A 38 -6.03 -5.08 -1.97
CA SER A 38 -6.24 -5.48 -0.57
C SER A 38 -7.29 -6.58 -0.46
N VAL A 39 -7.06 -7.66 -1.22
CA VAL A 39 -7.97 -8.79 -1.41
C VAL A 39 -7.24 -10.08 -1.07
N VAL A 40 -7.89 -10.94 -0.27
CA VAL A 40 -7.40 -12.25 0.15
C VAL A 40 -8.50 -13.27 -0.11
N GLY A 41 -8.16 -14.48 -0.52
CA GLY A 41 -9.17 -15.54 -0.65
C GLY A 41 -8.54 -16.92 -0.65
N PHE A 42 -9.40 -17.94 -0.56
CA PHE A 42 -8.99 -19.34 -0.64
C PHE A 42 -9.50 -19.96 -1.94
N SER A 43 -8.68 -20.78 -2.59
CA SER A 43 -9.10 -21.59 -3.74
C SER A 43 -10.07 -22.69 -3.31
N ARG A 44 -10.59 -23.48 -4.27
CA ARG A 44 -11.39 -24.68 -3.95
C ARG A 44 -10.56 -25.75 -3.24
N ASP A 45 -9.26 -25.75 -3.49
CA ASP A 45 -8.26 -26.67 -2.97
C ASP A 45 -7.56 -26.11 -1.71
N GLN A 46 -8.22 -25.15 -1.04
CA GLN A 46 -7.81 -24.45 0.19
C GLN A 46 -6.51 -23.62 0.09
N GLU A 47 -5.99 -23.38 -1.11
CA GLU A 47 -4.77 -22.60 -1.30
C GLU A 47 -5.04 -21.10 -1.08
N LEU A 48 -4.14 -20.42 -0.35
CA LEU A 48 -4.22 -18.99 -0.07
C LEU A 48 -3.85 -18.17 -1.32
N LEU A 49 -4.75 -17.29 -1.73
CA LEU A 49 -4.58 -16.32 -2.80
C LEU A 49 -4.60 -14.90 -2.21
N VAL A 50 -3.72 -14.03 -2.71
CA VAL A 50 -3.60 -12.63 -2.26
C VAL A 50 -3.48 -11.73 -3.49
N GLY A 51 -3.91 -10.47 -3.39
CA GLY A 51 -3.69 -9.47 -4.42
C GLY A 51 -4.48 -9.74 -5.69
N GLN A 52 -3.82 -9.65 -6.84
CA GLN A 52 -4.48 -9.76 -8.14
C GLN A 52 -5.00 -11.18 -8.41
N LEU A 53 -4.40 -12.22 -7.82
CA LEU A 53 -4.91 -13.59 -7.90
C LEU A 53 -6.24 -13.74 -7.14
N ALA A 54 -6.35 -13.17 -5.94
CA ALA A 54 -7.59 -13.16 -5.18
C ALA A 54 -8.68 -12.31 -5.87
N ARG A 55 -8.32 -11.09 -6.35
CA ARG A 55 -9.26 -10.21 -7.06
C ARG A 55 -9.87 -10.86 -8.30
N ARG A 56 -9.11 -11.68 -9.05
CA ARG A 56 -9.60 -12.44 -10.22
C ARG A 56 -10.70 -13.46 -9.88
N GLN A 57 -10.79 -13.97 -8.66
CA GLN A 57 -11.81 -14.95 -8.28
C GLN A 57 -13.04 -14.37 -7.56
N LEU A 58 -13.10 -13.06 -7.28
CA LEU A 58 -14.19 -12.45 -6.48
C LEU A 58 -15.59 -12.82 -6.99
N VAL A 59 -15.88 -12.64 -8.28
CA VAL A 59 -17.18 -13.00 -8.91
C VAL A 59 -17.50 -14.50 -8.82
N LEU A 60 -16.49 -15.38 -8.89
CA LEU A 60 -16.68 -16.83 -8.98
C LEU A 60 -16.64 -17.54 -7.62
N ASN A 61 -16.03 -16.88 -6.61
CA ASN A 61 -15.81 -17.41 -5.28
C ASN A 61 -16.09 -16.36 -4.17
N PRO A 62 -17.22 -15.61 -4.22
CA PRO A 62 -17.46 -14.47 -3.33
C PRO A 62 -17.59 -14.83 -1.85
N ARG A 63 -17.83 -16.10 -1.52
CA ARG A 63 -17.97 -16.59 -0.13
C ARG A 63 -16.62 -16.85 0.56
N ASN A 64 -15.56 -17.04 -0.22
CA ASN A 64 -14.21 -17.38 0.26
C ASN A 64 -13.17 -16.37 -0.24
N THR A 65 -13.62 -15.17 -0.64
CA THR A 65 -12.76 -14.08 -1.12
C THR A 65 -13.21 -12.79 -0.45
N PHE A 66 -12.26 -12.12 0.19
CA PHE A 66 -12.48 -11.06 1.16
C PHE A 66 -11.72 -9.81 0.71
N ALA A 67 -12.45 -8.73 0.49
CA ALA A 67 -11.95 -7.40 0.19
C ALA A 67 -12.42 -6.42 1.27
N ASN A 68 -11.94 -5.18 1.29
CA ASN A 68 -12.35 -4.15 2.25
C ASN A 68 -12.09 -4.49 3.73
N LEU A 69 -11.23 -5.48 4.01
CA LEU A 69 -10.95 -6.02 5.35
C LEU A 69 -10.57 -4.94 6.38
N LYS A 70 -9.91 -3.86 5.95
CA LYS A 70 -9.54 -2.72 6.79
C LYS A 70 -10.73 -2.02 7.47
N ARG A 71 -11.96 -2.13 6.95
CA ARG A 71 -13.17 -1.62 7.65
C ARG A 71 -13.45 -2.37 8.96
N PHE A 72 -12.98 -3.62 9.11
CA PHE A 72 -13.27 -4.50 10.25
C PHE A 72 -12.12 -4.65 11.26
N VAL A 73 -10.90 -4.25 10.90
CA VAL A 73 -9.71 -4.33 11.75
C VAL A 73 -9.92 -3.49 13.03
N GLY A 74 -9.66 -4.11 14.19
CA GLY A 74 -9.75 -3.48 15.51
C GLY A 74 -11.13 -2.90 15.87
N ARG A 75 -12.21 -3.45 15.31
CA ARG A 75 -13.59 -3.09 15.66
C ARG A 75 -14.32 -4.21 16.39
N ASN A 76 -15.20 -3.81 17.31
CA ASN A 76 -16.29 -4.65 17.78
C ASN A 76 -17.44 -4.68 16.75
N TRP A 77 -18.35 -5.65 16.90
CA TRP A 77 -19.54 -5.78 16.06
C TRP A 77 -20.53 -4.60 16.19
N ASP A 78 -20.64 -4.00 17.39
CA ASP A 78 -21.54 -2.87 17.67
C ASP A 78 -21.03 -1.52 17.11
N GLU A 79 -19.85 -1.49 16.52
CA GLU A 79 -19.26 -0.30 15.87
C GLU A 79 -19.44 -0.26 14.35
N LEU A 80 -20.03 -1.31 13.76
CA LEU A 80 -20.22 -1.41 12.32
C LEU A 80 -21.51 -0.67 11.90
N GLU A 81 -21.38 0.29 10.98
CA GLU A 81 -22.53 0.84 10.25
C GLU A 81 -23.15 -0.26 9.36
N ASP A 82 -24.48 -0.25 9.15
CA ASP A 82 -25.17 -1.25 8.30
C ASP A 82 -24.52 -1.38 6.91
N GLY A 83 -24.08 -0.26 6.33
CA GLY A 83 -23.36 -0.22 5.05
C GLY A 83 -21.99 -0.91 5.08
N SER A 84 -21.30 -0.95 6.22
CA SER A 84 -20.07 -1.74 6.39
C SER A 84 -20.31 -3.25 6.33
N LEU A 85 -21.55 -3.73 6.45
CA LEU A 85 -21.94 -5.13 6.26
C LEU A 85 -22.37 -5.47 4.82
N SER A 86 -22.34 -4.50 3.89
CA SER A 86 -22.62 -4.72 2.45
C SER A 86 -21.43 -5.42 1.75
N VAL A 87 -21.22 -6.68 2.09
CA VAL A 87 -20.14 -7.54 1.55
C VAL A 87 -20.68 -8.91 1.13
N PRO A 88 -20.10 -9.57 0.12
CA PRO A 88 -20.66 -10.81 -0.44
C PRO A 88 -20.24 -12.08 0.33
N TYR A 89 -19.39 -11.95 1.35
CA TYR A 89 -18.98 -13.01 2.27
C TYR A 89 -19.73 -12.91 3.61
N THR A 90 -19.45 -13.82 4.55
CA THR A 90 -20.12 -13.82 5.86
C THR A 90 -19.22 -13.17 6.92
N VAL A 91 -19.71 -12.12 7.57
CA VAL A 91 -19.13 -11.53 8.79
C VAL A 91 -20.07 -11.83 9.96
N ARG A 92 -19.54 -12.11 11.15
CA ARG A 92 -20.33 -12.26 12.38
C ARG A 92 -19.56 -11.78 13.62
N ALA A 93 -20.29 -11.59 14.71
CA ALA A 93 -19.70 -11.51 16.05
C ALA A 93 -19.33 -12.90 16.57
N ASN A 94 -18.27 -13.00 17.37
CA ASN A 94 -18.06 -14.12 18.28
C ASN A 94 -18.72 -13.86 19.66
N ASP A 95 -18.56 -14.80 20.60
CA ASP A 95 -19.13 -14.70 21.97
C ASP A 95 -18.63 -13.49 22.78
N ALA A 96 -17.53 -12.84 22.36
CA ALA A 96 -16.97 -11.64 22.98
C ALA A 96 -17.41 -10.33 22.26
N GLY A 97 -18.27 -10.40 21.25
CA GLY A 97 -18.67 -9.25 20.43
C GLY A 97 -17.63 -8.79 19.41
N LEU A 98 -16.53 -9.54 19.25
CA LEU A 98 -15.43 -9.25 18.33
C LEU A 98 -15.77 -9.74 16.91
N VAL A 99 -15.28 -9.02 15.90
CA VAL A 99 -15.61 -9.29 14.50
C VAL A 99 -14.84 -10.51 13.98
N ARG A 100 -15.55 -11.38 13.25
CA ARG A 100 -14.98 -12.57 12.58
C ARG A 100 -15.48 -12.69 11.14
N VAL A 101 -14.58 -13.12 10.27
CA VAL A 101 -14.86 -13.43 8.86
C VAL A 101 -14.89 -14.95 8.70
N VAL A 102 -16.00 -15.49 8.21
CA VAL A 102 -16.19 -16.94 8.05
C VAL A 102 -15.76 -17.37 6.66
N CYS A 103 -14.86 -18.35 6.57
CA CYS A 103 -14.44 -18.98 5.31
C CYS A 103 -15.00 -20.41 5.21
N PRO A 104 -16.06 -20.63 4.43
CA PRO A 104 -16.57 -21.98 4.15
C PRO A 104 -15.53 -22.95 3.57
N ALA A 105 -14.59 -22.49 2.74
CA ALA A 105 -13.61 -23.36 2.08
C ALA A 105 -12.62 -24.01 3.06
N THR A 106 -12.22 -23.31 4.12
CA THR A 106 -11.27 -23.81 5.14
C THR A 106 -11.97 -24.21 6.46
N GLU A 107 -13.30 -24.21 6.49
CA GLU A 107 -14.16 -24.48 7.66
C GLU A 107 -13.80 -23.63 8.91
N ARG A 108 -13.16 -22.47 8.70
CA ARG A 108 -12.58 -21.63 9.75
C ARG A 108 -13.22 -20.25 9.82
N GLU A 109 -13.13 -19.68 11.01
CA GLU A 109 -13.22 -18.24 11.22
C GLU A 109 -11.83 -17.61 11.27
N TYR A 110 -11.76 -16.36 10.84
CA TYR A 110 -10.56 -15.54 10.84
C TYR A 110 -10.85 -14.22 11.54
N ALA A 111 -9.88 -13.75 12.32
CA ALA A 111 -9.82 -12.34 12.69
C ALA A 111 -9.46 -11.53 11.43
N PRO A 112 -10.05 -10.33 11.20
CA PRO A 112 -9.69 -9.47 10.06
C PRO A 112 -8.18 -9.25 9.90
N GLU A 113 -7.46 -9.19 11.02
CA GLU A 113 -6.02 -9.01 11.17
C GLU A 113 -5.21 -10.20 10.62
N GLU A 114 -5.72 -11.44 10.74
CA GLU A 114 -5.07 -12.64 10.21
C GLU A 114 -5.11 -12.66 8.67
N LEU A 115 -6.23 -12.21 8.09
CA LEU A 115 -6.36 -12.03 6.64
C LEU A 115 -5.52 -10.83 6.16
N VAL A 116 -5.53 -9.71 6.87
CA VAL A 116 -4.72 -8.52 6.56
C VAL A 116 -3.21 -8.81 6.64
N ALA A 117 -2.77 -9.64 7.57
CA ALA A 117 -1.40 -10.14 7.65
C ALA A 117 -0.95 -10.87 6.37
N SER A 118 -1.88 -11.52 5.65
CA SER A 118 -1.60 -12.16 4.36
C SER A 118 -1.31 -11.15 3.25
N VAL A 119 -1.97 -9.98 3.27
CA VAL A 119 -1.68 -8.86 2.36
C VAL A 119 -0.30 -8.27 2.66
N LEU A 120 -0.01 -8.03 3.93
CA LEU A 120 1.30 -7.55 4.39
C LEU A 120 2.42 -8.51 4.00
N ARG A 121 2.23 -9.83 4.19
CA ARG A 121 3.24 -10.84 3.82
C ARG A 121 3.55 -10.83 2.31
N LYS A 122 2.53 -10.74 1.43
CA LYS A 122 2.80 -10.60 -0.02
C LYS A 122 3.64 -9.35 -0.33
N LEU A 123 3.34 -8.20 0.27
CA LEU A 123 4.11 -6.96 0.06
C LEU A 123 5.57 -7.10 0.53
N VAL A 124 5.79 -7.82 1.62
CA VAL A 124 7.13 -8.14 2.14
C VAL A 124 7.87 -9.13 1.24
N ASP A 125 7.18 -10.16 0.73
CA ASP A 125 7.75 -11.14 -0.22
C ASP A 125 8.12 -10.48 -1.56
N ASP A 126 7.23 -9.62 -2.10
CA ASP A 126 7.49 -8.81 -3.30
C ASP A 126 8.71 -7.89 -3.08
N ALA A 127 8.78 -7.22 -1.92
CA ALA A 127 9.90 -6.34 -1.56
C ALA A 127 11.23 -7.12 -1.39
N ALA A 128 11.24 -8.22 -0.64
CA ALA A 128 12.44 -9.04 -0.45
C ALA A 128 12.95 -9.62 -1.79
N THR A 129 12.04 -9.96 -2.71
CA THR A 129 12.37 -10.41 -4.07
C THR A 129 13.03 -9.28 -4.90
N TYR A 130 12.52 -8.04 -4.79
CA TYR A 130 13.12 -6.87 -5.46
C TYR A 130 14.50 -6.51 -4.87
N LEU A 131 14.66 -6.58 -3.55
CA LEU A 131 15.87 -6.15 -2.84
C LEU A 131 16.98 -7.22 -2.87
N GLY A 132 16.64 -8.50 -3.03
CA GLY A 132 17.57 -9.63 -2.97
C GLY A 132 17.99 -10.03 -1.55
N GLU A 133 17.33 -9.49 -0.53
CA GLU A 133 17.63 -9.68 0.90
C GLU A 133 16.33 -9.71 1.74
N PRO A 134 16.31 -10.39 2.90
CA PRO A 134 15.11 -10.48 3.73
C PRO A 134 14.69 -9.13 4.33
N VAL A 135 13.37 -8.90 4.38
CA VAL A 135 12.75 -7.71 4.96
C VAL A 135 12.08 -8.10 6.28
N GLU A 136 12.73 -7.75 7.40
CA GLU A 136 12.31 -8.12 8.75
C GLU A 136 11.57 -7.00 9.50
N ALA A 137 11.54 -5.78 8.95
CA ALA A 137 11.05 -4.59 9.64
C ALA A 137 10.29 -3.62 8.71
N ALA A 138 9.28 -2.94 9.25
CA ALA A 138 8.46 -2.00 8.48
C ALA A 138 7.95 -0.80 9.29
N VAL A 139 7.71 0.30 8.57
CA VAL A 139 6.76 1.36 8.93
C VAL A 139 5.45 1.05 8.21
N ILE A 140 4.34 0.94 8.96
CA ILE A 140 3.01 0.61 8.41
C ILE A 140 2.07 1.80 8.62
N THR A 141 1.27 2.15 7.61
CA THR A 141 0.32 3.26 7.70
C THR A 141 -1.02 2.87 8.32
N VAL A 142 -1.65 3.86 8.95
CA VAL A 142 -3.04 3.81 9.44
C VAL A 142 -3.74 5.16 9.17
N PRO A 143 -5.08 5.18 9.03
CA PRO A 143 -5.85 6.40 8.98
C PRO A 143 -5.58 7.24 10.23
N ALA A 144 -5.43 8.56 10.08
CA ALA A 144 -5.11 9.45 11.19
C ALA A 144 -6.15 9.35 12.31
N TYR A 145 -7.44 9.20 11.95
CA TYR A 145 -8.54 9.05 12.90
C TYR A 145 -8.77 7.61 13.43
N PHE A 146 -7.85 6.65 13.19
CA PHE A 146 -7.90 5.33 13.84
C PHE A 146 -7.73 5.42 15.37
N ASN A 147 -8.57 4.67 16.08
CA ASN A 147 -8.50 4.51 17.54
C ASN A 147 -7.35 3.58 17.98
N ASP A 148 -7.11 3.47 19.29
CA ASP A 148 -6.02 2.66 19.87
C ASP A 148 -6.09 1.17 19.48
N ALA A 149 -7.27 0.55 19.62
CA ALA A 149 -7.49 -0.85 19.25
C ALA A 149 -7.25 -1.13 17.76
N GLN A 150 -7.61 -0.20 16.87
CA GLN A 150 -7.34 -0.29 15.44
C GLN A 150 -5.84 -0.17 15.12
N ARG A 151 -5.11 0.71 15.82
CA ARG A 151 -3.65 0.86 15.68
C ARG A 151 -2.92 -0.40 16.14
N GLN A 152 -3.29 -0.93 17.30
CA GLN A 152 -2.69 -2.16 17.83
C GLN A 152 -3.05 -3.37 16.95
N ALA A 153 -4.30 -3.50 16.49
CA ALA A 153 -4.70 -4.56 15.56
C ALA A 153 -3.95 -4.52 14.21
N THR A 154 -3.67 -3.33 13.66
CA THR A 154 -2.80 -3.19 12.48
C THR A 154 -1.34 -3.60 12.78
N ARG A 155 -0.83 -3.26 13.97
CA ARG A 155 0.50 -3.68 14.43
C ARG A 155 0.60 -5.19 14.61
N ASP A 156 -0.45 -5.83 15.14
CA ASP A 156 -0.54 -7.27 15.30
C ASP A 156 -0.64 -7.99 13.94
N ALA A 157 -1.33 -7.42 12.95
CA ALA A 157 -1.30 -7.93 11.59
C ALA A 157 0.12 -7.87 10.97
N GLY A 158 0.90 -6.82 11.25
CA GLY A 158 2.32 -6.75 10.86
C GLY A 158 3.17 -7.84 11.53
N ARG A 159 2.95 -8.08 12.82
CA ARG A 159 3.62 -9.15 13.58
C ARG A 159 3.27 -10.55 13.06
N LEU A 160 2.00 -10.80 12.72
CA LEU A 160 1.52 -12.01 12.05
C LEU A 160 2.08 -12.18 10.63
N ALA A 161 2.44 -11.08 9.95
CA ALA A 161 3.15 -11.12 8.67
C ALA A 161 4.65 -11.46 8.82
N GLY A 162 5.20 -11.44 10.04
CA GLY A 162 6.62 -11.68 10.35
C GLY A 162 7.46 -10.42 10.53
N LEU A 163 6.84 -9.24 10.66
CA LEU A 163 7.54 -7.96 10.72
C LEU A 163 7.73 -7.44 12.16
N SER A 164 8.90 -6.86 12.42
CA SER A 164 9.04 -5.81 13.43
C SER A 164 8.39 -4.52 12.94
N VAL A 165 7.30 -4.10 13.57
CA VAL A 165 6.62 -2.85 13.24
C VAL A 165 7.25 -1.71 14.04
N GLU A 166 8.24 -1.07 13.43
CA GLU A 166 9.09 -0.02 14.02
C GLU A 166 8.34 1.32 14.20
N ARG A 167 7.32 1.56 13.36
CA ARG A 167 6.40 2.70 13.47
C ARG A 167 5.03 2.40 12.85
N ILE A 168 3.97 2.74 13.57
CA ILE A 168 2.65 3.02 13.01
C ILE A 168 2.62 4.51 12.64
N LEU A 169 2.31 4.84 11.38
CA LEU A 169 2.34 6.21 10.84
C LEU A 169 0.97 6.63 10.31
N ASN A 170 0.56 7.87 10.59
CA ASN A 170 -0.71 8.40 10.07
C ASN A 170 -0.64 8.65 8.55
N GLU A 171 -1.61 8.16 7.78
CA GLU A 171 -1.70 8.25 6.31
C GLU A 171 -1.48 9.68 5.75
N PRO A 172 -2.23 10.71 6.19
CA PRO A 172 -2.00 12.07 5.72
C PRO A 172 -0.67 12.68 6.22
N THR A 173 -0.10 12.18 7.33
CA THR A 173 1.24 12.58 7.78
C THR A 173 2.32 11.99 6.87
N ALA A 174 2.18 10.74 6.46
CA ALA A 174 3.04 10.11 5.46
C ALA A 174 2.99 10.88 4.14
N ALA A 175 1.78 11.20 3.66
CA ALA A 175 1.63 11.99 2.44
C ALA A 175 2.24 13.41 2.55
N ALA A 176 2.19 14.04 3.73
CA ALA A 176 2.86 15.31 3.98
C ALA A 176 4.39 15.19 3.96
N LEU A 177 4.97 14.14 4.54
CA LEU A 177 6.41 13.84 4.46
C LEU A 177 6.86 13.72 2.99
N ALA A 178 6.13 12.93 2.19
CA ALA A 178 6.42 12.77 0.77
C ALA A 178 6.24 14.07 -0.05
N TYR A 179 5.21 14.86 0.24
CA TYR A 179 5.04 16.18 -0.39
C TYR A 179 6.19 17.14 -0.05
N GLY A 180 6.63 17.17 1.20
CA GLY A 180 7.61 18.14 1.71
C GLY A 180 9.08 17.72 1.60
N PHE A 181 9.38 16.47 1.21
CA PHE A 181 10.73 15.89 1.22
C PHE A 181 11.81 16.78 0.57
N ASP A 182 11.58 17.23 -0.66
CA ASP A 182 12.48 18.13 -1.40
C ASP A 182 12.15 19.63 -1.20
N ARG A 183 11.37 20.02 -0.18
CA ARG A 183 10.87 21.41 0.00
C ARG A 183 11.42 22.09 1.26
N SER A 184 12.23 23.12 1.06
CA SER A 184 12.74 23.99 2.14
C SER A 184 11.80 25.13 2.55
N THR A 185 10.79 25.45 1.74
CA THR A 185 9.87 26.58 1.99
C THR A 185 8.92 26.31 3.15
N VAL A 186 8.78 27.27 4.07
CA VAL A 186 7.72 27.24 5.10
C VAL A 186 6.34 27.28 4.42
N LYS A 187 5.51 26.27 4.67
CA LYS A 187 4.17 26.11 4.09
C LYS A 187 3.18 25.53 5.11
N ARG A 188 1.93 25.99 5.06
CA ARG A 188 0.77 25.41 5.74
C ARG A 188 0.00 24.56 4.73
N VAL A 189 -0.04 23.26 4.95
CA VAL A 189 -0.58 22.29 4.00
C VAL A 189 -1.82 21.64 4.60
N LEU A 190 -2.91 21.62 3.84
CA LEU A 190 -4.05 20.74 4.12
C LEU A 190 -3.92 19.48 3.28
N VAL A 191 -3.76 18.34 3.94
CA VAL A 191 -3.83 17.02 3.31
C VAL A 191 -5.27 16.53 3.41
N PHE A 192 -5.85 16.16 2.28
CA PHE A 192 -7.21 15.62 2.15
C PHE A 192 -7.10 14.22 1.56
N ASP A 193 -7.30 13.20 2.40
CA ASP A 193 -7.12 11.80 2.05
C ASP A 193 -8.48 11.09 2.00
N LEU A 194 -8.93 10.72 0.80
CA LEU A 194 -10.16 9.96 0.60
C LEU A 194 -9.83 8.63 -0.07
N GLY A 195 -9.60 7.61 0.76
CA GLY A 195 -9.30 6.26 0.34
C GLY A 195 -10.53 5.46 -0.09
N GLY A 196 -10.42 4.14 0.00
CA GLY A 196 -11.49 3.20 -0.35
C GLY A 196 -12.62 3.10 0.68
N GLY A 197 -12.34 3.34 1.97
CA GLY A 197 -13.36 3.26 3.03
C GLY A 197 -13.05 4.08 4.28
N THR A 198 -12.13 5.03 4.15
CA THR A 198 -11.67 5.93 5.21
C THR A 198 -11.41 7.32 4.62
N PHE A 199 -11.74 8.35 5.38
CA PHE A 199 -11.52 9.75 5.05
C PHE A 199 -10.76 10.41 6.19
N ASP A 200 -9.64 11.07 5.90
CA ASP A 200 -8.90 11.91 6.83
C ASP A 200 -8.61 13.28 6.23
N VAL A 201 -8.54 14.28 7.11
CA VAL A 201 -8.01 15.61 6.80
C VAL A 201 -7.09 16.07 7.92
N SER A 202 -5.85 16.37 7.56
CA SER A 202 -4.84 16.89 8.48
C SER A 202 -4.30 18.22 7.98
N ILE A 203 -4.11 19.16 8.89
CA ILE A 203 -3.47 20.45 8.62
C ILE A 203 -2.10 20.43 9.29
N LEU A 204 -1.05 20.62 8.49
CA LEU A 204 0.34 20.59 8.92
C LEU A 204 1.05 21.90 8.61
N ARG A 205 2.02 22.25 9.44
CA ARG A 205 3.06 23.23 9.11
C ARG A 205 4.33 22.47 8.73
N ILE A 206 4.84 22.71 7.54
CA ILE A 206 6.15 22.23 7.08
C ILE A 206 7.11 23.42 7.13
N ALA A 207 8.27 23.27 7.76
CA ALA A 207 9.26 24.34 7.90
C ALA A 207 10.67 23.77 8.15
N ASN A 208 11.62 23.99 7.24
CA ASN A 208 13.03 23.62 7.41
C ASN A 208 13.23 22.15 7.86
N GLY A 209 12.56 21.19 7.21
CA GLY A 209 12.61 19.77 7.58
C GLY A 209 11.73 19.36 8.78
N VAL A 210 11.14 20.32 9.50
CA VAL A 210 10.17 20.04 10.58
C VAL A 210 8.76 19.95 10.01
N PHE A 211 8.07 18.85 10.30
CA PHE A 211 6.69 18.56 9.97
C PHE A 211 5.87 18.57 11.27
N ASP A 212 4.88 19.44 11.36
CA ASP A 212 4.25 19.83 12.63
C ASP A 212 2.72 19.83 12.44
N VAL A 213 2.08 18.72 12.83
CA VAL A 213 0.63 18.52 12.69
C VAL A 213 -0.12 19.44 13.65
N LYS A 214 -1.03 20.26 13.12
CA LYS A 214 -1.80 21.26 13.88
C LYS A 214 -3.20 20.82 14.24
N ALA A 215 -3.84 20.10 13.34
CA ALA A 215 -5.07 19.38 13.65
C ALA A 215 -5.25 18.21 12.69
N THR A 216 -5.92 17.17 13.16
CA THR A 216 -6.45 16.10 12.32
C THR A 216 -7.92 15.81 12.66
N SER A 217 -8.67 15.31 11.68
CA SER A 217 -10.03 14.81 11.85
C SER A 217 -10.36 13.88 10.68
N GLY A 218 -11.22 12.89 10.91
CA GLY A 218 -11.64 11.99 9.84
C GLY A 218 -13.01 11.35 10.07
N ASP A 219 -13.32 10.38 9.21
CA ASP A 219 -14.44 9.46 9.28
C ASP A 219 -13.92 8.08 8.84
N THR A 220 -13.87 7.11 9.76
CA THR A 220 -13.25 5.79 9.52
C THR A 220 -14.20 4.76 8.89
N GLN A 221 -15.40 5.19 8.47
CA GLN A 221 -16.38 4.38 7.72
C GLN A 221 -16.93 5.14 6.50
N LEU A 222 -16.09 5.98 5.88
CA LEU A 222 -16.44 6.77 4.69
C LEU A 222 -15.31 6.74 3.67
N GLY A 223 -15.55 6.21 2.48
CA GLY A 223 -14.62 6.30 1.36
C GLY A 223 -15.24 5.82 0.05
N GLY A 224 -14.42 5.56 -0.97
CA GLY A 224 -14.89 5.23 -2.32
C GLY A 224 -15.92 4.10 -2.42
N ASN A 225 -15.92 3.13 -1.50
CA ASN A 225 -16.88 2.03 -1.40
C ASN A 225 -18.31 2.53 -1.12
N ASP A 226 -18.47 3.59 -0.33
CA ASP A 226 -19.78 4.13 0.04
C ASP A 226 -20.43 4.89 -1.13
N TRP A 227 -19.61 5.41 -2.06
CA TRP A 227 -20.05 5.90 -3.38
C TRP A 227 -20.41 4.75 -4.34
N ASP A 228 -19.66 3.63 -4.32
CA ASP A 228 -20.02 2.45 -5.12
C ASP A 228 -21.38 1.89 -4.68
N GLN A 229 -21.62 1.84 -3.37
CA GLN A 229 -22.89 1.40 -2.81
C GLN A 229 -24.08 2.22 -3.36
N ARG A 230 -23.92 3.53 -3.65
CA ARG A 230 -24.99 4.33 -4.28
C ARG A 230 -25.30 3.92 -5.71
N ILE A 231 -24.30 3.47 -6.46
CA ILE A 231 -24.52 2.91 -7.80
C ILE A 231 -25.12 1.50 -7.68
N VAL A 232 -24.66 0.67 -6.73
CA VAL A 232 -25.23 -0.66 -6.45
C VAL A 232 -26.71 -0.57 -6.09
N ASP A 233 -27.10 0.32 -5.16
CA ASP A 233 -28.50 0.49 -4.77
C ASP A 233 -29.35 1.08 -5.88
N TRP A 234 -28.85 2.07 -6.64
CA TRP A 234 -29.56 2.60 -7.82
C TRP A 234 -29.84 1.51 -8.87
N LEU A 235 -28.86 0.64 -9.16
CA LEU A 235 -29.02 -0.50 -10.05
C LEU A 235 -29.98 -1.56 -9.47
N ALA A 236 -29.83 -1.89 -8.19
CA ALA A 236 -30.61 -2.94 -7.53
C ALA A 236 -32.08 -2.54 -7.34
N ASP A 237 -32.36 -1.29 -6.96
CA ASP A 237 -33.72 -0.78 -6.79
C ASP A 237 -34.44 -0.66 -8.13
N ALA A 238 -33.76 -0.22 -9.20
CA ALA A 238 -34.33 -0.19 -10.54
C ALA A 238 -34.65 -1.62 -11.05
N PHE A 239 -33.74 -2.56 -10.88
CA PHE A 239 -33.96 -3.96 -11.24
C PHE A 239 -35.07 -4.61 -10.40
N GLN A 240 -35.14 -4.31 -9.10
CA GLN A 240 -36.19 -4.80 -8.21
C GLN A 240 -37.56 -4.22 -8.56
N GLN A 241 -37.65 -2.96 -8.98
CA GLN A 241 -38.89 -2.37 -9.50
C GLN A 241 -39.35 -3.03 -10.80
N GLN A 242 -38.41 -3.35 -11.70
CA GLN A 242 -38.72 -3.96 -13.01
C GLN A 242 -39.05 -5.46 -12.93
N HIS A 243 -38.39 -6.21 -12.03
CA HIS A 243 -38.44 -7.68 -12.01
C HIS A 243 -38.91 -8.29 -10.68
N SER A 244 -39.21 -7.48 -9.65
CA SER A 244 -39.55 -7.94 -8.29
C SER A 244 -38.48 -8.83 -7.62
N LEU A 245 -37.22 -8.71 -8.07
CA LEU A 245 -36.07 -9.47 -7.58
C LEU A 245 -35.00 -8.53 -7.01
N ASP A 246 -34.63 -8.74 -5.76
CA ASP A 246 -33.62 -7.95 -5.04
C ASP A 246 -32.22 -8.58 -5.20
N LEU A 247 -31.43 -8.04 -6.12
CA LEU A 247 -30.11 -8.59 -6.48
C LEU A 247 -29.11 -8.58 -5.31
N ARG A 248 -29.29 -7.71 -4.31
CA ARG A 248 -28.42 -7.62 -3.12
C ARG A 248 -28.45 -8.91 -2.27
N ARG A 249 -29.47 -9.76 -2.44
CA ARG A 249 -29.64 -11.03 -1.72
C ARG A 249 -28.82 -12.18 -2.30
N ASP A 250 -28.44 -12.11 -3.58
CA ASP A 250 -27.52 -13.08 -4.15
C ASP A 250 -26.08 -12.54 -4.12
N ARG A 251 -25.17 -13.35 -3.58
CA ARG A 251 -23.77 -12.94 -3.34
C ARG A 251 -22.95 -12.81 -4.63
N GLN A 252 -23.34 -13.50 -5.71
CA GLN A 252 -22.68 -13.39 -7.01
C GLN A 252 -23.23 -12.21 -7.81
N ALA A 253 -24.54 -11.96 -7.76
CA ALA A 253 -25.14 -10.77 -8.34
C ALA A 253 -24.64 -9.48 -7.64
N LEU A 254 -24.62 -9.46 -6.30
CA LEU A 254 -24.07 -8.35 -5.52
C LEU A 254 -22.61 -8.05 -5.88
N GLN A 255 -21.73 -9.07 -5.93
CA GLN A 255 -20.32 -8.84 -6.30
C GLN A 255 -20.17 -8.28 -7.71
N ARG A 256 -20.99 -8.74 -8.67
CA ARG A 256 -21.00 -8.21 -10.04
C ARG A 256 -21.55 -6.78 -10.13
N LEU A 257 -22.52 -6.42 -9.30
CA LEU A 257 -22.98 -5.04 -9.15
C LEU A 257 -21.86 -4.15 -8.59
N SER A 258 -21.16 -4.60 -7.54
CA SER A 258 -20.07 -3.83 -6.92
C SER A 258 -18.90 -3.59 -7.87
N GLU A 259 -18.49 -4.58 -8.67
CA GLU A 259 -17.44 -4.40 -9.69
C GLU A 259 -17.89 -3.46 -10.84
N ALA A 260 -19.16 -3.53 -11.24
CA ALA A 260 -19.72 -2.60 -12.23
C ALA A 260 -19.84 -1.17 -11.68
N ALA A 261 -20.17 -1.02 -10.39
CA ALA A 261 -20.24 0.26 -9.69
C ALA A 261 -18.85 0.91 -9.56
N GLU A 262 -17.86 0.16 -9.05
CA GLU A 262 -16.46 0.63 -8.93
C GLU A 262 -15.94 1.12 -10.30
N LYS A 263 -16.15 0.30 -11.34
CA LYS A 263 -15.77 0.66 -12.70
C LYS A 263 -16.50 1.92 -13.19
N ALA A 264 -17.82 2.00 -13.00
CA ALA A 264 -18.62 3.14 -13.47
C ALA A 264 -18.20 4.45 -12.77
N LYS A 265 -17.99 4.43 -11.44
CA LYS A 265 -17.46 5.55 -10.66
C LYS A 265 -16.12 6.05 -11.20
N ILE A 266 -15.19 5.12 -11.47
CA ILE A 266 -13.86 5.45 -12.00
C ILE A 266 -13.97 6.05 -13.40
N GLU A 267 -14.74 5.45 -14.30
CA GLU A 267 -14.95 5.98 -15.65
C GLU A 267 -15.61 7.37 -15.64
N LEU A 268 -16.64 7.58 -14.81
CA LEU A 268 -17.32 8.87 -14.65
C LEU A 268 -16.43 9.99 -14.11
N SER A 269 -15.27 9.67 -13.54
CA SER A 269 -14.27 10.70 -13.20
C SER A 269 -13.63 11.31 -14.45
N GLY A 270 -13.53 10.54 -15.55
CA GLY A 270 -13.05 11.00 -16.86
C GLY A 270 -14.15 11.43 -17.83
N VAL A 271 -15.21 10.63 -17.97
CA VAL A 271 -16.31 10.86 -18.94
C VAL A 271 -17.60 11.36 -18.27
N GLN A 272 -18.52 11.93 -19.06
CA GLN A 272 -19.81 12.43 -18.56
C GLN A 272 -20.87 11.34 -18.40
N SER A 273 -20.69 10.18 -19.04
CA SER A 273 -21.64 9.05 -19.02
C SER A 273 -20.93 7.73 -19.32
N THR A 274 -21.33 6.63 -18.67
CA THR A 274 -20.80 5.28 -18.93
C THR A 274 -21.92 4.24 -19.09
N PRO A 275 -21.81 3.30 -20.06
CA PRO A 275 -22.74 2.19 -20.22
C PRO A 275 -22.44 1.06 -19.21
N ILE A 276 -23.46 0.67 -18.45
CA ILE A 276 -23.42 -0.46 -17.52
C ILE A 276 -24.18 -1.63 -18.15
N SER A 277 -23.46 -2.69 -18.49
CA SER A 277 -24.02 -3.95 -19.02
C SER A 277 -23.62 -5.12 -18.12
N LEU A 278 -24.63 -5.78 -17.55
CA LEU A 278 -24.50 -7.01 -16.75
C LEU A 278 -25.45 -8.06 -17.33
N PRO A 279 -25.02 -8.83 -18.35
CA PRO A 279 -25.85 -9.87 -18.94
C PRO A 279 -25.92 -11.09 -18.02
N PHE A 280 -27.04 -11.81 -18.01
CA PHE A 280 -27.27 -12.98 -17.14
C PHE A 280 -26.99 -12.67 -15.66
N ILE A 281 -27.53 -11.56 -15.13
CA ILE A 281 -27.32 -11.12 -13.73
C ILE A 281 -28.20 -11.89 -12.74
N ALA A 282 -29.36 -12.37 -13.20
CA ALA A 282 -30.28 -13.24 -12.47
C ALA A 282 -31.10 -14.09 -13.44
N THR A 283 -31.96 -14.97 -12.91
CA THR A 283 -32.95 -15.75 -13.67
C THR A 283 -34.35 -15.43 -13.14
N GLY A 284 -35.23 -14.96 -14.02
CA GLY A 284 -36.65 -14.76 -13.74
C GLY A 284 -37.50 -15.96 -14.17
N ALA A 285 -38.83 -15.82 -14.08
CA ALA A 285 -39.77 -16.88 -14.50
C ALA A 285 -39.65 -17.20 -16.00
N ASP A 286 -39.48 -16.17 -16.84
CA ASP A 286 -39.46 -16.29 -18.30
C ASP A 286 -38.05 -16.51 -18.89
N GLY A 287 -37.01 -16.65 -18.05
CA GLY A 287 -35.64 -16.91 -18.47
C GLY A 287 -34.58 -15.99 -17.84
N PRO A 288 -33.39 -15.86 -18.46
CA PRO A 288 -32.31 -15.03 -17.93
C PRO A 288 -32.66 -13.54 -17.97
N LEU A 289 -32.17 -12.81 -16.97
CA LEU A 289 -32.34 -11.36 -16.83
C LEU A 289 -31.00 -10.63 -16.93
N HIS A 290 -31.06 -9.39 -17.38
CA HIS A 290 -29.92 -8.56 -17.78
C HIS A 290 -30.12 -7.15 -17.23
N ILE A 291 -29.03 -6.43 -16.93
CA ILE A 291 -29.05 -4.97 -16.81
C ILE A 291 -28.32 -4.40 -18.01
N GLU A 292 -28.98 -3.50 -18.74
CA GLU A 292 -28.36 -2.63 -19.75
C GLU A 292 -28.87 -1.21 -19.52
N THR A 293 -27.99 -0.32 -19.07
CA THR A 293 -28.33 1.07 -18.74
C THR A 293 -27.13 2.00 -19.00
N THR A 294 -27.34 3.31 -18.94
CA THR A 294 -26.26 4.31 -18.96
C THR A 294 -26.38 5.16 -17.71
N LEU A 295 -25.29 5.28 -16.95
CA LEU A 295 -25.21 6.18 -15.82
C LEU A 295 -24.53 7.48 -16.27
N GLU A 296 -25.20 8.61 -16.04
CA GLU A 296 -24.62 9.95 -16.22
C GLU A 296 -23.94 10.43 -14.94
N ARG A 297 -22.90 11.28 -15.09
CA ARG A 297 -22.21 11.92 -13.97
C ARG A 297 -23.16 12.78 -13.13
N SER A 298 -24.03 13.53 -13.79
CA SER A 298 -25.14 14.31 -13.19
C SER A 298 -25.96 13.48 -12.20
N THR A 299 -26.41 12.30 -12.62
CA THR A 299 -27.18 11.36 -11.80
C THR A 299 -26.32 10.80 -10.66
N PHE A 300 -25.08 10.38 -10.93
CA PHE A 300 -24.18 9.85 -9.91
C PHE A 300 -23.85 10.86 -8.81
N GLU A 301 -23.51 12.10 -9.17
CA GLU A 301 -23.24 13.18 -8.21
C GLU A 301 -24.49 13.52 -7.38
N GLY A 302 -25.69 13.46 -8.01
CA GLY A 302 -26.98 13.63 -7.33
C GLY A 302 -27.33 12.51 -6.33
N LEU A 303 -26.81 11.29 -6.50
CA LEU A 303 -27.00 10.17 -5.57
C LEU A 303 -26.11 10.25 -4.31
N CYS A 304 -25.15 11.19 -4.26
CA CYS A 304 -24.04 11.19 -3.29
C CYS A 304 -23.94 12.47 -2.44
N VAL A 305 -24.96 13.34 -2.45
CA VAL A 305 -24.92 14.66 -1.78
C VAL A 305 -24.64 14.55 -0.28
N ASP A 306 -25.27 13.62 0.42
CA ASP A 306 -25.07 13.41 1.87
C ASP A 306 -23.69 12.83 2.21
N LEU A 307 -23.05 12.13 1.27
CA LEU A 307 -21.66 11.68 1.42
C LEU A 307 -20.68 12.87 1.34
N LEU A 308 -20.96 13.85 0.47
CA LEU A 308 -20.23 15.12 0.44
C LEU A 308 -20.44 15.94 1.74
N ASP A 309 -21.65 15.92 2.31
CA ASP A 309 -21.94 16.52 3.62
C ASP A 309 -21.22 15.82 4.80
N ARG A 310 -20.92 14.51 4.70
CA ARG A 310 -20.02 13.84 5.66
C ARG A 310 -18.59 14.41 5.57
N LEU A 311 -18.04 14.57 4.36
CA LEU A 311 -16.69 15.13 4.12
C LEU A 311 -16.53 16.57 4.67
N LEU A 312 -17.59 17.37 4.62
CA LEU A 312 -17.58 18.77 5.06
C LEU A 312 -17.18 18.94 6.54
N ARG A 313 -17.65 18.05 7.42
CA ARG A 313 -17.58 18.23 8.87
C ARG A 313 -16.15 18.03 9.44
N PRO A 314 -15.36 17.02 9.01
CA PRO A 314 -13.95 16.92 9.38
C PRO A 314 -13.11 18.11 8.89
N VAL A 315 -13.31 18.62 7.68
CA VAL A 315 -12.53 19.76 7.14
C VAL A 315 -12.75 21.02 7.98
N GLN A 316 -14.01 21.34 8.28
CA GLN A 316 -14.36 22.45 9.16
C GLN A 316 -13.87 22.24 10.61
N ARG A 317 -13.76 20.98 11.08
CA ARG A 317 -13.17 20.65 12.38
C ARG A 317 -11.66 20.92 12.37
N ALA A 318 -10.93 20.39 11.39
CA ALA A 318 -9.48 20.55 11.30
C ALA A 318 -9.07 22.03 11.19
N LEU A 319 -9.73 22.81 10.32
CA LEU A 319 -9.48 24.26 10.19
C LEU A 319 -9.62 24.99 11.54
N ARG A 320 -10.80 24.90 12.16
CA ARG A 320 -11.06 25.54 13.45
C ARG A 320 -10.12 25.06 14.56
N ASP A 321 -9.87 23.76 14.65
CA ASP A 321 -9.02 23.19 15.70
C ASP A 321 -7.54 23.54 15.51
N SER A 322 -7.09 23.78 14.27
CA SER A 322 -5.74 24.28 13.96
C SER A 322 -5.57 25.79 14.21
N GLY A 323 -6.66 26.53 14.36
CA GLY A 323 -6.67 27.98 14.52
C GLY A 323 -6.43 28.78 13.23
N LEU A 324 -6.49 28.14 12.04
CA LEU A 324 -6.26 28.76 10.74
C LEU A 324 -7.57 28.97 9.95
N ALA A 325 -7.63 30.03 9.15
CA ALA A 325 -8.68 30.21 8.15
C ALA A 325 -8.43 29.33 6.91
N ALA A 326 -9.42 29.22 6.02
CA ALA A 326 -9.22 28.57 4.72
C ALA A 326 -8.16 29.29 3.86
N ASP A 327 -8.14 30.63 3.91
CA ASP A 327 -7.19 31.47 3.16
C ASP A 327 -5.75 31.39 3.71
N ASP A 328 -5.58 30.97 4.97
CA ASP A 328 -4.26 30.75 5.58
C ASP A 328 -3.53 29.54 4.99
N ILE A 329 -4.23 28.63 4.31
CA ILE A 329 -3.64 27.42 3.71
C ILE A 329 -2.87 27.80 2.43
N ASP A 330 -1.62 27.34 2.31
CA ASP A 330 -0.74 27.62 1.18
C ASP A 330 -0.95 26.61 0.03
N ASP A 331 -1.11 25.32 0.36
CA ASP A 331 -1.33 24.23 -0.58
C ASP A 331 -2.37 23.23 -0.04
N VAL A 332 -3.14 22.64 -0.95
CA VAL A 332 -3.95 21.45 -0.67
C VAL A 332 -3.34 20.24 -1.37
N VAL A 333 -3.19 19.12 -0.66
CA VAL A 333 -2.66 17.85 -1.19
C VAL A 333 -3.78 16.82 -1.17
N LEU A 334 -4.11 16.27 -2.34
CA LEU A 334 -5.09 15.18 -2.48
C LEU A 334 -4.40 13.82 -2.40
N VAL A 335 -5.00 12.90 -1.65
CA VAL A 335 -4.49 11.55 -1.41
C VAL A 335 -5.66 10.56 -1.50
N GLY A 336 -5.39 9.33 -1.94
CA GLY A 336 -6.41 8.30 -2.14
C GLY A 336 -7.19 8.48 -3.44
N GLY A 337 -7.38 7.39 -4.18
CA GLY A 337 -7.96 7.40 -5.52
C GLY A 337 -9.37 7.99 -5.63
N SER A 338 -10.15 8.08 -4.55
CA SER A 338 -11.49 8.68 -4.57
C SER A 338 -11.46 10.21 -4.76
N THR A 339 -10.34 10.87 -4.45
CA THR A 339 -10.13 12.31 -4.74
C THR A 339 -10.02 12.63 -6.25
N ARG A 340 -9.96 11.60 -7.10
CA ARG A 340 -10.05 11.73 -8.56
C ARG A 340 -11.46 12.11 -9.04
N MET A 341 -12.50 11.97 -8.21
CA MET A 341 -13.88 12.32 -8.55
C MET A 341 -14.10 13.85 -8.66
N PRO A 342 -14.67 14.37 -9.77
CA PRO A 342 -14.86 15.82 -9.99
C PRO A 342 -15.62 16.54 -8.87
N MET A 343 -16.74 15.99 -8.38
CA MET A 343 -17.48 16.55 -7.24
C MET A 343 -16.63 16.71 -5.97
N VAL A 344 -15.69 15.80 -5.69
CA VAL A 344 -14.81 15.90 -4.50
C VAL A 344 -13.80 17.03 -4.69
N GLN A 345 -13.20 17.16 -5.87
CA GLN A 345 -12.30 18.27 -6.17
C GLN A 345 -13.03 19.62 -6.16
N GLN A 346 -14.29 19.66 -6.60
CA GLN A 346 -15.11 20.87 -6.57
C GLN A 346 -15.51 21.24 -5.14
N LEU A 347 -15.83 20.27 -4.28
CA LEU A 347 -16.02 20.48 -2.84
C LEU A 347 -14.75 21.07 -2.22
N VAL A 348 -13.59 20.44 -2.45
CA VAL A 348 -12.30 20.91 -1.91
C VAL A 348 -12.00 22.36 -2.32
N ARG A 349 -12.13 22.72 -3.61
CA ARG A 349 -11.97 24.11 -4.09
C ARG A 349 -12.96 25.11 -3.47
N THR A 350 -14.13 24.63 -3.05
CA THR A 350 -15.16 25.46 -2.40
C THR A 350 -14.85 25.68 -0.91
N LEU A 351 -14.12 24.76 -0.27
CA LEU A 351 -13.73 24.84 1.14
C LEU A 351 -12.38 25.51 1.37
N VAL A 352 -11.45 25.40 0.42
CA VAL A 352 -10.15 26.08 0.42
C VAL A 352 -9.93 26.67 -0.98
N PRO A 353 -9.78 28.00 -1.14
CA PRO A 353 -9.65 28.65 -2.45
C PRO A 353 -8.22 28.53 -3.03
N ARG A 354 -7.75 27.29 -3.15
CA ARG A 354 -6.47 26.89 -3.73
C ARG A 354 -6.72 25.74 -4.71
N ASP A 355 -6.03 25.74 -5.85
CA ASP A 355 -6.04 24.56 -6.72
C ASP A 355 -5.24 23.42 -6.06
N PRO A 356 -5.76 22.18 -6.02
CA PRO A 356 -5.06 21.08 -5.36
C PRO A 356 -3.79 20.65 -6.09
N CYS A 357 -2.75 20.32 -5.33
CA CYS A 357 -1.41 20.08 -5.83
C CYS A 357 -1.33 18.81 -6.69
N GLN A 358 -0.85 18.97 -7.93
CA GLN A 358 -0.71 17.88 -8.91
C GLN A 358 0.67 17.20 -8.88
N SER A 359 1.57 17.58 -7.96
CA SER A 359 2.96 17.09 -7.94
C SER A 359 3.18 15.82 -7.10
N VAL A 360 2.12 15.12 -6.71
CA VAL A 360 2.18 13.84 -6.00
C VAL A 360 1.22 12.85 -6.65
N ASN A 361 1.55 11.55 -6.61
CA ASN A 361 0.64 10.51 -7.06
C ASN A 361 -0.25 10.08 -5.87
N PRO A 362 -1.58 10.34 -5.88
CA PRO A 362 -2.45 10.08 -4.73
C PRO A 362 -2.54 8.60 -4.35
N ASP A 363 -2.16 7.69 -5.24
CA ASP A 363 -2.18 6.23 -5.01
C ASP A 363 -0.81 5.66 -4.55
N GLU A 364 0.23 6.49 -4.41
CA GLU A 364 1.59 6.07 -4.01
C GLU A 364 2.22 6.92 -2.88
N VAL A 365 1.78 8.18 -2.74
CA VAL A 365 2.39 9.20 -1.86
C VAL A 365 2.45 8.78 -0.38
N VAL A 366 1.53 7.94 0.07
CA VAL A 366 1.48 7.40 1.44
C VAL A 366 2.64 6.42 1.71
N ALA A 367 2.87 5.45 0.83
CA ALA A 367 3.97 4.49 0.98
C ALA A 367 5.34 5.19 0.85
N ILE A 368 5.46 6.16 -0.07
CA ILE A 368 6.63 7.04 -0.19
C ILE A 368 6.92 7.74 1.14
N GLY A 369 5.89 8.25 1.82
CA GLY A 369 5.99 8.85 3.15
C GLY A 369 6.43 7.88 4.24
N ALA A 370 5.92 6.65 4.22
CA ALA A 370 6.34 5.59 5.14
C ALA A 370 7.82 5.19 4.92
N ALA A 371 8.31 5.18 3.68
CA ALA A 371 9.71 4.92 3.36
C ALA A 371 10.64 6.08 3.78
N ILE A 372 10.17 7.33 3.71
CA ILE A 372 10.88 8.49 4.29
C ILE A 372 10.95 8.33 5.82
N GLN A 373 9.85 7.97 6.49
CA GLN A 373 9.85 7.71 7.92
C GLN A 373 10.77 6.54 8.32
N ALA A 374 10.88 5.50 7.49
CA ALA A 374 11.85 4.43 7.68
C ALA A 374 13.30 4.96 7.65
N GLY A 375 13.65 5.80 6.67
CA GLY A 375 14.96 6.46 6.57
C GLY A 375 15.30 7.41 7.72
N ILE A 376 14.29 8.01 8.37
CA ILE A 376 14.48 8.79 9.60
C ILE A 376 14.82 7.86 10.79
N LEU A 377 14.21 6.67 10.87
CA LEU A 377 14.48 5.69 11.93
C LEU A 377 15.86 5.03 11.79
N THR A 378 16.33 4.76 10.55
CA THR A 378 17.69 4.25 10.31
C THR A 378 18.79 5.31 10.50
N GLY A 379 18.42 6.59 10.56
CA GLY A 379 19.36 7.71 10.65
C GLY A 379 20.08 8.02 9.33
N GLU A 380 19.54 7.56 8.19
CA GLU A 380 19.93 7.96 6.84
C GLU A 380 19.44 9.38 6.52
N LEU A 381 18.23 9.73 6.99
CA LEU A 381 17.60 11.04 6.82
C LEU A 381 17.59 11.79 8.17
N ARG A 382 18.58 12.67 8.38
CA ARG A 382 18.86 13.28 9.70
C ARG A 382 18.23 14.65 9.92
N ASP A 383 17.98 15.40 8.84
CA ASP A 383 17.49 16.78 8.90
C ASP A 383 15.95 16.88 8.85
N LEU A 384 15.25 15.76 9.04
CA LEU A 384 13.79 15.68 9.03
C LEU A 384 13.26 15.33 10.44
N MET A 385 12.29 16.10 10.94
CA MET A 385 11.66 15.89 12.24
C MET A 385 10.14 15.90 12.12
N LEU A 386 9.47 14.86 12.63
CA LEU A 386 8.02 14.78 12.66
C LEU A 386 7.48 14.96 14.09
N ASN A 387 6.57 15.93 14.24
CA ASN A 387 5.70 16.09 15.40
C ASN A 387 4.25 15.79 14.96
N ASP A 388 3.76 14.59 15.29
CA ASP A 388 2.36 14.18 15.07
C ASP A 388 1.53 14.38 16.36
N VAL A 389 0.22 14.15 16.30
CA VAL A 389 -0.74 14.38 17.39
C VAL A 389 -1.65 13.17 17.65
N THR A 390 -2.28 13.13 18.83
CA THR A 390 -3.38 12.19 19.08
C THR A 390 -4.70 12.73 18.47
N PRO A 391 -5.47 11.93 17.70
CA PRO A 391 -6.64 12.41 16.95
C PRO A 391 -7.90 12.64 17.82
N LEU A 392 -7.92 12.06 19.02
CA LEU A 392 -9.09 11.98 19.89
C LEU A 392 -8.71 12.25 21.35
N SER A 393 -9.59 12.95 22.06
CA SER A 393 -9.42 13.27 23.47
C SER A 393 -9.49 12.01 24.32
N LEU A 394 -8.55 11.85 25.26
CA LEU A 394 -8.47 10.75 26.20
C LEU A 394 -8.81 11.22 27.61
N GLY A 395 -9.55 10.39 28.33
CA GLY A 395 -10.09 10.75 29.64
C GLY A 395 -10.59 9.58 30.47
N LEU A 396 -11.23 9.92 31.58
CA LEU A 396 -11.73 8.99 32.59
C LEU A 396 -13.21 9.24 32.89
N GLU A 397 -13.97 8.18 33.17
CA GLU A 397 -15.31 8.34 33.76
C GLU A 397 -15.20 8.86 35.20
N THR A 398 -16.10 9.78 35.55
CA THR A 398 -16.21 10.35 36.89
C THR A 398 -17.59 10.10 37.49
N ILE A 399 -17.70 10.27 38.81
CA ILE A 399 -18.96 10.08 39.55
C ILE A 399 -20.06 10.94 38.92
N GLY A 400 -21.12 10.30 38.43
CA GLY A 400 -22.19 10.95 37.66
C GLY A 400 -22.16 10.67 36.15
N GLY A 401 -21.23 9.84 35.66
CA GLY A 401 -21.19 9.39 34.27
C GLY A 401 -20.62 10.42 33.29
N LEU A 402 -19.84 11.39 33.77
CA LEU A 402 -19.19 12.41 32.94
C LEU A 402 -17.75 12.02 32.61
N MET A 403 -17.31 12.30 31.38
CA MET A 403 -15.92 12.13 30.96
C MET A 403 -15.07 13.34 31.38
N LYS A 404 -14.03 13.10 32.19
CA LYS A 404 -12.96 14.09 32.46
C LYS A 404 -11.82 13.86 31.48
N VAL A 405 -11.61 14.79 30.56
CA VAL A 405 -10.47 14.75 29.61
C VAL A 405 -9.16 15.07 30.34
N LEU A 406 -8.13 14.25 30.12
CA LEU A 406 -6.77 14.44 30.62
C LEU A 406 -5.78 14.82 29.49
N ILE A 407 -6.00 14.30 28.29
CA ILE A 407 -5.24 14.64 27.08
C ILE A 407 -6.26 15.04 25.99
N PRO A 408 -6.39 16.32 25.63
CA PRO A 408 -7.26 16.74 24.53
C PRO A 408 -6.77 16.22 23.17
N ARG A 409 -7.69 16.05 22.21
CA ARG A 409 -7.34 15.83 20.80
C ARG A 409 -6.42 16.92 20.27
N ASN A 410 -5.62 16.58 19.26
CA ASN A 410 -4.56 17.42 18.69
C ASN A 410 -3.42 17.78 19.68
N THR A 411 -3.31 17.09 20.82
CA THR A 411 -2.09 17.17 21.65
C THR A 411 -0.93 16.44 20.94
N PRO A 412 0.25 17.07 20.77
CA PRO A 412 1.43 16.42 20.19
C PRO A 412 1.87 15.17 20.96
N ILE A 413 2.36 14.17 20.24
CA ILE A 413 2.83 12.88 20.78
C ILE A 413 4.33 12.66 20.47
N PRO A 414 5.08 11.92 21.32
CA PRO A 414 4.67 11.27 22.57
C PRO A 414 4.39 12.27 23.70
N VAL A 415 3.47 11.93 24.60
CA VAL A 415 3.08 12.80 25.72
C VAL A 415 2.68 12.04 26.97
N ARG A 416 3.06 12.58 28.13
CA ARG A 416 2.60 12.14 29.45
C ARG A 416 1.74 13.21 30.10
N LYS A 417 0.57 12.83 30.62
CA LYS A 417 -0.24 13.64 31.56
C LYS A 417 -0.65 12.79 32.75
N SER A 418 -0.83 13.42 33.90
CA SER A 418 -1.33 12.72 35.10
C SER A 418 -2.15 13.66 35.97
N ASP A 419 -3.14 13.10 36.64
CA ASP A 419 -4.12 13.85 37.44
C ASP A 419 -4.44 13.08 38.73
N LEU A 420 -4.98 13.77 39.73
CA LEU A 420 -5.23 13.23 41.07
C LEU A 420 -6.72 12.98 41.29
N PHE A 421 -7.02 11.75 41.70
CA PHE A 421 -8.34 11.25 42.04
C PHE A 421 -8.36 10.74 43.49
N SER A 422 -9.55 10.46 44.01
CA SER A 422 -9.73 9.93 45.36
C SER A 422 -10.97 9.02 45.42
N THR A 423 -11.18 8.39 46.57
CA THR A 423 -12.31 7.50 46.81
C THR A 423 -13.65 8.24 46.78
N SER A 424 -14.66 7.60 46.19
CA SER A 424 -16.06 8.02 46.17
C SER A 424 -16.79 7.70 47.49
N GLU A 425 -16.25 6.78 48.29
CA GLU A 425 -16.83 6.32 49.56
C GLU A 425 -15.79 6.27 50.69
N ALA A 426 -16.27 6.20 51.94
CA ALA A 426 -15.41 6.01 53.11
C ALA A 426 -15.04 4.53 53.27
N ASN A 427 -13.80 4.25 53.66
CA ASN A 427 -13.22 2.90 53.77
C ASN A 427 -13.21 2.09 52.46
N GLN A 428 -13.36 2.75 51.31
CA GLN A 428 -13.30 2.13 49.99
C GLN A 428 -11.91 1.53 49.73
N ASN A 429 -11.84 0.19 49.69
CA ASN A 429 -10.59 -0.56 49.58
C ASN A 429 -10.02 -0.67 48.14
N ALA A 430 -10.72 -0.13 47.15
CA ALA A 430 -10.32 -0.18 45.75
C ALA A 430 -11.04 0.88 44.90
N VAL A 431 -10.35 1.43 43.91
CA VAL A 431 -10.89 2.37 42.91
C VAL A 431 -10.89 1.70 41.54
N GLU A 432 -12.01 1.78 40.83
CA GLU A 432 -12.10 1.42 39.42
C GLU A 432 -11.74 2.63 38.55
N VAL A 433 -10.95 2.39 37.51
CA VAL A 433 -10.47 3.37 36.53
C VAL A 433 -11.01 2.94 35.18
N HIS A 434 -11.99 3.68 34.66
CA HIS A 434 -12.58 3.47 33.34
C HIS A 434 -12.01 4.51 32.38
N VAL A 435 -11.31 4.03 31.35
CA VAL A 435 -10.56 4.82 30.35
C VAL A 435 -11.39 4.95 29.08
N LEU A 436 -11.54 6.18 28.58
CA LEU A 436 -12.36 6.49 27.41
C LEU A 436 -11.64 7.38 26.40
N GLN A 437 -12.09 7.28 25.15
CA GLN A 437 -11.64 8.09 24.02
C GLN A 437 -12.84 8.71 23.28
N GLY A 438 -12.80 10.03 23.08
CA GLY A 438 -13.84 10.76 22.34
C GLY A 438 -14.11 12.17 22.88
N GLU A 439 -15.06 12.85 22.22
CA GLU A 439 -15.34 14.29 22.39
C GLU A 439 -16.69 14.58 23.08
N ARG A 440 -17.36 13.57 23.63
CA ARG A 440 -18.70 13.69 24.23
C ARG A 440 -18.59 13.90 25.75
N GLN A 441 -19.55 14.62 26.34
CA GLN A 441 -19.53 14.93 27.77
C GLN A 441 -19.91 13.73 28.66
N MET A 442 -20.84 12.89 28.21
CA MET A 442 -21.23 11.66 28.90
C MET A 442 -20.26 10.53 28.59
N ALA A 443 -19.86 9.76 29.59
CA ALA A 443 -18.99 8.59 29.42
C ALA A 443 -19.63 7.51 28.53
N SER A 444 -20.96 7.34 28.59
CA SER A 444 -21.75 6.46 27.72
C SER A 444 -21.62 6.73 26.22
N ASP A 445 -21.23 7.95 25.86
CA ASP A 445 -21.28 8.45 24.48
C ASP A 445 -19.89 8.40 23.80
N ASN A 446 -18.87 7.90 24.50
CA ASN A 446 -17.48 7.80 24.05
C ASN A 446 -17.05 6.34 23.95
N LYS A 447 -15.98 6.05 23.19
CA LYS A 447 -15.41 4.70 23.13
C LYS A 447 -14.78 4.37 24.48
N SER A 448 -15.30 3.37 25.17
CA SER A 448 -14.57 2.70 26.25
C SER A 448 -13.33 2.01 25.66
N LEU A 449 -12.15 2.33 26.19
CA LEU A 449 -10.91 1.60 25.87
C LEU A 449 -10.61 0.50 26.90
N GLY A 450 -11.08 0.65 28.15
CA GLY A 450 -10.92 -0.40 29.16
C GLY A 450 -11.26 0.02 30.58
N ARG A 451 -11.41 -0.97 31.47
CA ARG A 451 -11.62 -0.77 32.91
C ARG A 451 -10.63 -1.60 33.70
N PHE A 452 -10.04 -1.03 34.74
CA PHE A 452 -9.17 -1.75 35.66
C PHE A 452 -9.31 -1.24 37.10
N ARG A 453 -9.00 -2.09 38.08
CA ARG A 453 -9.26 -1.82 39.50
C ARG A 453 -7.96 -1.80 40.31
N LEU A 454 -7.58 -0.62 40.80
CA LEU A 454 -6.51 -0.47 41.78
C LEU A 454 -7.05 -0.91 43.15
N SER A 455 -6.54 -2.01 43.68
CA SER A 455 -7.02 -2.64 44.91
C SER A 455 -6.03 -2.54 46.07
N GLY A 456 -6.53 -2.72 47.30
CA GLY A 456 -5.71 -2.65 48.50
C GLY A 456 -5.42 -1.22 48.97
N ILE A 457 -6.33 -0.28 48.71
CA ILE A 457 -6.30 1.06 49.28
C ILE A 457 -6.60 0.94 50.79
N PRO A 458 -5.85 1.61 51.69
CA PRO A 458 -6.12 1.56 53.13
C PRO A 458 -7.48 2.16 53.50
N PRO A 459 -8.16 1.68 54.55
CA PRO A 459 -9.40 2.29 55.06
C PRO A 459 -9.16 3.75 55.50
N ALA A 460 -9.80 4.69 54.80
CA ALA A 460 -9.71 6.12 55.06
C ALA A 460 -11.05 6.82 54.76
N PRO A 461 -11.30 8.03 55.29
CA PRO A 461 -12.46 8.85 54.92
C PRO A 461 -12.50 9.14 53.42
N ARG A 462 -13.72 9.35 52.88
CA ARG A 462 -13.93 9.75 51.48
C ARG A 462 -13.09 11.00 51.15
N GLY A 463 -12.37 10.98 50.04
CA GLY A 463 -11.56 12.12 49.59
C GLY A 463 -10.15 12.22 50.18
N VAL A 464 -9.72 11.23 50.98
CA VAL A 464 -8.37 11.22 51.60
C VAL A 464 -7.31 10.45 50.78
N PRO A 465 -7.58 9.25 50.23
CA PRO A 465 -6.59 8.53 49.41
C PRO A 465 -6.23 9.31 48.14
N GLN A 466 -4.94 9.39 47.79
CA GLN A 466 -4.46 10.15 46.63
C GLN A 466 -4.08 9.21 45.49
N ILE A 467 -5.02 8.95 44.59
CA ILE A 467 -4.82 8.06 43.44
C ILE A 467 -4.39 8.90 42.25
N GLN A 468 -3.09 8.89 41.92
CA GLN A 468 -2.57 9.52 40.71
C GLN A 468 -2.81 8.58 39.53
N VAL A 469 -3.61 9.00 38.55
CA VAL A 469 -3.74 8.30 37.27
C VAL A 469 -2.91 9.01 36.23
N SER A 470 -2.05 8.28 35.53
CA SER A 470 -1.15 8.76 34.48
C SER A 470 -1.50 8.11 33.15
N PHE A 471 -1.60 8.93 32.12
CA PHE A 471 -1.78 8.56 30.72
C PHE A 471 -0.45 8.86 30.00
N ASP A 472 0.09 7.85 29.35
CA ASP A 472 1.34 7.88 28.60
C ASP A 472 1.03 7.44 27.16
N ILE A 473 1.15 8.36 26.19
CA ILE A 473 1.01 8.06 24.75
C ILE A 473 2.39 8.03 24.10
N ASP A 474 2.68 6.98 23.34
CA ASP A 474 3.95 6.82 22.63
C ASP A 474 3.97 7.50 21.24
N ALA A 475 5.04 7.26 20.46
CA ALA A 475 5.21 7.80 19.11
C ALA A 475 4.44 7.03 18.00
N ASN A 476 3.71 5.97 18.35
CA ASN A 476 2.75 5.25 17.49
C ASN A 476 1.30 5.72 17.72
N GLY A 477 1.08 6.48 18.80
CA GLY A 477 -0.24 6.88 19.28
C GLY A 477 -0.89 5.86 20.23
N LEU A 478 -0.14 4.87 20.74
CA LEU A 478 -0.63 3.82 21.62
C LEU A 478 -0.64 4.28 23.09
N LEU A 479 -1.69 3.90 23.82
CA LEU A 479 -1.96 4.34 25.19
C LEU A 479 -1.57 3.32 26.27
N GLN A 480 -0.66 3.72 27.16
CA GLN A 480 -0.46 3.08 28.45
C GLN A 480 -1.12 3.92 29.56
N VAL A 481 -1.88 3.28 30.46
CA VAL A 481 -2.45 3.94 31.64
C VAL A 481 -1.94 3.27 32.91
N SER A 482 -1.62 4.07 33.92
CA SER A 482 -1.28 3.55 35.24
C SER A 482 -1.91 4.37 36.36
N ALA A 483 -2.37 3.69 37.41
CA ALA A 483 -2.89 4.31 38.62
C ALA A 483 -1.98 3.94 39.80
N SER A 484 -1.55 4.93 40.58
CA SER A 484 -0.77 4.73 41.80
C SER A 484 -1.38 5.46 42.99
N ASP A 485 -1.47 4.76 44.12
CA ASP A 485 -1.79 5.35 45.42
C ASP A 485 -0.52 5.98 46.00
N ARG A 486 -0.50 7.32 46.05
CA ARG A 486 0.63 8.09 46.58
C ARG A 486 0.89 7.87 48.07
N THR A 487 -0.07 7.31 48.82
CA THR A 487 0.07 7.08 50.27
C THR A 487 0.71 5.73 50.59
N THR A 488 0.50 4.71 49.75
CA THR A 488 1.11 3.37 49.93
C THR A 488 2.22 3.04 48.93
N GLY A 489 2.39 3.83 47.87
CA GLY A 489 3.30 3.52 46.76
C GLY A 489 2.82 2.37 45.87
N ARG A 490 1.61 1.82 46.10
CA ARG A 490 1.04 0.76 45.27
C ARG A 490 0.66 1.31 43.90
N GLN A 491 1.10 0.63 42.84
CA GLN A 491 0.79 0.97 41.45
C GLN A 491 0.16 -0.24 40.75
N GLN A 492 -0.85 0.04 39.92
CA GLN A 492 -1.39 -0.89 38.93
C GLN A 492 -1.29 -0.21 37.56
N SER A 493 -0.62 -0.85 36.62
CA SER A 493 -0.51 -0.39 35.22
C SER A 493 -1.22 -1.34 34.29
N VAL A 494 -1.92 -0.81 33.30
CA VAL A 494 -2.55 -1.56 32.21
C VAL A 494 -2.12 -0.92 30.89
N SER A 495 -1.44 -1.70 30.05
CA SER A 495 -1.37 -1.39 28.62
C SER A 495 -2.76 -1.62 28.04
N ILE A 496 -3.37 -0.63 27.40
CA ILE A 496 -4.78 -0.69 27.03
C ILE A 496 -4.96 -1.48 25.72
N GLN A 497 -4.66 -2.78 25.74
CA GLN A 497 -4.89 -3.71 24.63
C GLN A 497 -6.40 -4.06 24.46
N GLY A 498 -7.30 -3.22 24.97
CA GLY A 498 -8.73 -3.49 25.05
C GLY A 498 -9.43 -3.24 23.71
N GLY A 499 -9.81 -4.31 23.03
CA GLY A 499 -10.55 -4.27 21.76
C GLY A 499 -9.78 -4.77 20.55
N THR A 500 -8.58 -5.32 20.71
CA THR A 500 -7.97 -6.13 19.64
C THR A 500 -8.82 -7.39 19.41
N ASN A 501 -8.93 -7.82 18.15
CA ASN A 501 -9.62 -9.06 17.81
C ASN A 501 -8.88 -10.32 18.28
N LEU A 502 -7.62 -10.21 18.70
CA LEU A 502 -6.73 -11.32 19.06
C LEU A 502 -6.05 -11.06 20.41
N SER A 503 -5.93 -12.10 21.21
CA SER A 503 -5.08 -12.14 22.42
C SER A 503 -3.62 -12.51 22.09
N GLU A 504 -2.68 -12.20 22.98
CA GLU A 504 -1.26 -12.57 22.83
C GLU A 504 -1.09 -14.10 22.66
N GLU A 505 -1.88 -14.92 23.37
CA GLU A 505 -1.84 -16.39 23.23
C GLU A 505 -2.30 -16.85 21.84
N GLU A 506 -3.31 -16.21 21.27
CA GLU A 506 -3.74 -16.47 19.88
C GLU A 506 -2.73 -15.98 18.86
N ILE A 507 -2.10 -14.82 19.06
CA ILE A 507 -1.05 -14.29 18.19
C ILE A 507 0.14 -15.27 18.15
N GLN A 508 0.61 -15.74 19.32
CA GLN A 508 1.71 -16.70 19.41
C GLN A 508 1.35 -18.04 18.75
N ARG A 509 0.10 -18.53 18.93
CA ARG A 509 -0.39 -19.74 18.25
C ARG A 509 -0.42 -19.56 16.72
N LEU A 510 -0.94 -18.43 16.22
CA LEU A 510 -1.04 -18.14 14.79
C LEU A 510 0.34 -17.95 14.14
N ILE A 511 1.31 -17.35 14.84
CA ILE A 511 2.71 -17.29 14.39
C ILE A 511 3.28 -18.71 14.26
N ALA A 512 3.14 -19.56 15.29
CA ALA A 512 3.62 -20.93 15.25
C ALA A 512 2.93 -21.81 14.16
N GLU A 513 1.62 -21.63 13.94
CA GLU A 513 0.90 -22.26 12.82
C GLU A 513 1.45 -21.78 11.46
N ALA A 514 1.76 -20.47 11.33
CA ALA A 514 2.29 -19.90 10.10
C ALA A 514 3.74 -20.33 9.82
N GLU A 515 4.60 -20.43 10.84
CA GLU A 515 5.98 -20.94 10.70
C GLU A 515 6.01 -22.39 10.24
N GLN A 516 5.13 -23.24 10.79
CA GLN A 516 4.99 -24.64 10.38
C GLN A 516 4.54 -24.74 8.92
N LYS A 517 3.51 -24.00 8.52
CA LYS A 517 2.98 -24.00 7.14
C LYS A 517 3.95 -23.37 6.15
N ALA A 518 4.70 -22.34 6.52
CA ALA A 518 5.70 -21.71 5.65
C ALA A 518 6.82 -22.66 5.19
N ALA A 519 7.03 -23.82 5.85
CA ALA A 519 7.91 -24.87 5.35
C ALA A 519 7.25 -25.77 4.28
N GLU A 520 5.93 -25.98 4.37
CA GLU A 520 5.12 -26.72 3.40
C GLU A 520 4.83 -25.87 2.15
N ASP A 521 4.39 -24.62 2.35
CA ASP A 521 4.11 -23.65 1.27
C ASP A 521 5.33 -23.42 0.38
N ARG A 522 6.54 -23.31 0.97
CA ARG A 522 7.79 -23.18 0.21
C ARG A 522 8.13 -24.41 -0.61
N ARG A 523 7.81 -25.62 -0.14
CA ARG A 523 7.98 -26.87 -0.92
C ARG A 523 6.99 -26.91 -2.08
N ARG A 524 5.69 -26.76 -1.78
CA ARG A 524 4.61 -26.74 -2.77
C ARG A 524 4.84 -25.70 -3.87
N ARG A 525 5.34 -24.51 -3.52
CA ARG A 525 5.76 -23.48 -4.49
C ARG A 525 6.97 -23.92 -5.33
N ALA A 526 8.03 -24.44 -4.71
CA ALA A 526 9.20 -24.94 -5.45
C ALA A 526 8.84 -26.06 -6.43
N ASP A 527 7.90 -26.93 -6.08
CA ASP A 527 7.40 -28.00 -6.94
C ASP A 527 6.60 -27.45 -8.13
N ILE A 528 5.73 -26.46 -7.91
CA ILE A 528 5.02 -25.73 -8.97
C ILE A 528 6.00 -24.99 -9.89
N ASP A 529 7.01 -24.31 -9.34
CA ASP A 529 7.99 -23.55 -10.12
C ASP A 529 8.93 -24.48 -10.93
N ARG A 530 9.32 -25.65 -10.39
CA ARG A 530 10.01 -26.71 -11.13
C ARG A 530 9.17 -27.22 -12.30
N ARG A 531 7.90 -27.53 -12.04
CA ARG A 531 6.92 -28.01 -13.04
C ARG A 531 6.72 -27.01 -14.18
N ASN A 532 6.54 -25.73 -13.87
CA ASN A 532 6.41 -24.65 -14.84
C ASN A 532 7.69 -24.46 -15.68
N SER A 533 8.86 -24.61 -15.05
CA SER A 533 10.16 -24.56 -15.72
C SER A 533 10.34 -25.73 -16.70
N ALA A 534 9.96 -26.95 -16.30
CA ALA A 534 10.01 -28.14 -17.15
C ALA A 534 9.05 -28.05 -18.34
N GLN A 535 7.81 -27.55 -18.15
CA GLN A 535 6.87 -27.27 -19.25
C GLN A 535 7.42 -26.24 -20.24
N THR A 536 8.06 -25.18 -19.73
CA THR A 536 8.71 -24.15 -20.56
C THR A 536 9.85 -24.74 -21.39
N LEU A 537 10.66 -25.62 -20.78
CA LEU A 537 11.75 -26.32 -21.45
C LEU A 537 11.24 -27.27 -22.56
N VAL A 538 10.17 -28.01 -22.31
CA VAL A 538 9.51 -28.86 -23.34
C VAL A 538 9.05 -28.02 -24.53
N ALA A 539 8.37 -26.89 -24.30
CA ALA A 539 7.93 -26.01 -25.38
C ALA A 539 9.10 -25.41 -26.20
N GLN A 540 10.23 -25.10 -25.55
CA GLN A 540 11.47 -24.72 -26.24
C GLN A 540 12.07 -25.89 -27.04
N ALA A 541 12.06 -27.10 -26.48
CA ALA A 541 12.62 -28.30 -27.10
C ALA A 541 11.86 -28.68 -28.38
N GLU A 542 10.54 -28.73 -28.33
CA GLU A 542 9.71 -28.96 -29.51
C GLU A 542 9.97 -27.92 -30.61
N ARG A 543 10.13 -26.64 -30.23
CA ARG A 543 10.43 -25.57 -31.19
C ARG A 543 11.77 -25.82 -31.87
N ARG A 544 12.81 -26.20 -31.11
CA ARG A 544 14.13 -26.51 -31.67
C ARG A 544 14.17 -27.79 -32.51
N LEU A 545 13.35 -28.79 -32.22
CA LEU A 545 13.15 -29.94 -33.12
C LEU A 545 12.50 -29.51 -34.44
N ARG A 546 11.45 -28.67 -34.40
CA ARG A 546 10.82 -28.10 -35.59
C ARG A 546 11.79 -27.25 -36.42
N ASP A 547 12.56 -26.37 -35.78
CA ASP A 547 13.59 -25.56 -36.43
C ASP A 547 14.65 -26.46 -37.10
N ALA A 548 15.17 -27.48 -36.39
CA ALA A 548 16.20 -28.38 -36.88
C ALA A 548 15.75 -29.24 -38.07
N ALA A 549 14.50 -29.72 -38.07
CA ALA A 549 13.92 -30.48 -39.18
C ALA A 549 13.70 -29.63 -40.45
N LEU A 550 13.49 -28.32 -40.28
CA LEU A 550 13.43 -27.36 -41.40
C LEU A 550 14.80 -26.99 -41.95
N GLU A 551 15.81 -26.83 -41.08
CA GLU A 551 17.17 -26.43 -41.49
C GLU A 551 18.00 -27.58 -42.07
N LEU A 552 17.92 -28.79 -41.50
CA LEU A 552 18.77 -29.92 -41.88
C LEU A 552 18.01 -31.03 -42.64
N GLY A 553 16.69 -30.89 -42.79
CA GLY A 553 15.82 -31.92 -43.36
C GLY A 553 15.62 -33.15 -42.46
N PRO A 554 14.82 -34.14 -42.90
CA PRO A 554 14.38 -35.28 -42.07
C PRO A 554 15.46 -36.33 -41.76
N TYR A 555 16.68 -36.16 -42.30
CA TYR A 555 17.83 -37.05 -42.07
C TYR A 555 19.03 -36.28 -41.46
N GLY A 556 18.85 -35.00 -41.14
CA GLY A 556 19.89 -34.14 -40.57
C GLY A 556 20.00 -34.32 -39.07
N ALA A 557 21.22 -34.50 -38.56
CA ALA A 557 21.49 -34.62 -37.12
C ALA A 557 20.64 -35.69 -36.34
N GLU A 558 20.16 -36.75 -37.01
CA GLU A 558 19.23 -37.77 -36.45
C GLU A 558 19.53 -38.20 -35.00
N ARG A 559 20.81 -38.51 -34.69
CA ARG A 559 21.23 -38.96 -33.35
C ARG A 559 20.95 -37.90 -32.28
N GLN A 560 21.16 -36.62 -32.61
CA GLN A 560 20.89 -35.50 -31.71
C GLN A 560 19.39 -35.19 -31.63
N GLN A 561 18.67 -35.20 -32.75
CA GLN A 561 17.21 -35.03 -32.76
C GLN A 561 16.53 -36.10 -31.89
N ARG A 562 16.81 -37.38 -32.15
CA ARG A 562 16.27 -38.52 -31.38
C ARG A 562 16.66 -38.50 -29.89
N SER A 563 17.83 -37.94 -29.55
CA SER A 563 18.23 -37.76 -28.15
C SER A 563 17.39 -36.69 -27.44
N VAL A 564 16.98 -35.63 -28.16
CA VAL A 564 16.06 -34.62 -27.63
C VAL A 564 14.64 -35.16 -27.58
N GLU A 565 14.16 -35.90 -28.59
CA GLU A 565 12.83 -36.51 -28.61
C GLU A 565 12.58 -37.46 -27.43
N LEU A 566 13.57 -38.29 -27.09
CA LEU A 566 13.48 -39.19 -25.94
C LEU A 566 13.41 -38.40 -24.63
N ALA A 567 14.38 -37.52 -24.35
CA ALA A 567 14.39 -36.72 -23.12
C ALA A 567 13.18 -35.77 -23.00
N LEU A 568 12.66 -35.27 -24.13
CA LEU A 568 11.43 -34.46 -24.20
C LEU A 568 10.22 -35.28 -23.77
N ARG A 569 10.10 -36.52 -24.26
CA ARG A 569 9.05 -37.44 -23.85
C ARG A 569 9.18 -37.81 -22.38
N ASP A 570 10.38 -38.15 -21.91
CA ASP A 570 10.60 -38.54 -20.52
C ASP A 570 10.18 -37.41 -19.57
N VAL A 571 10.52 -36.15 -19.88
CA VAL A 571 10.03 -34.97 -19.15
C VAL A 571 8.50 -34.79 -19.25
N GLN A 572 7.89 -35.01 -20.42
CA GLN A 572 6.42 -34.94 -20.55
C GLN A 572 5.69 -36.02 -19.72
N ASP A 573 6.16 -37.27 -19.77
CA ASP A 573 5.60 -38.40 -19.03
C ASP A 573 5.80 -38.19 -17.50
N LEU A 574 6.93 -37.62 -17.06
CA LEU A 574 7.17 -37.23 -15.66
C LEU A 574 6.29 -36.06 -15.20
N ILE A 575 6.08 -35.01 -16.02
CA ILE A 575 5.12 -33.92 -15.73
C ILE A 575 3.69 -34.48 -15.57
N ALA A 576 3.31 -35.50 -16.35
CA ALA A 576 2.01 -36.15 -16.20
C ALA A 576 1.92 -36.99 -14.91
N ALA A 577 3.00 -37.68 -14.52
CA ALA A 577 3.03 -38.54 -13.34
C ALA A 577 3.16 -37.77 -12.01
N GLU A 578 3.91 -36.67 -11.98
CA GLU A 578 3.97 -35.70 -10.87
C GLU A 578 2.57 -35.11 -10.59
N ALA A 579 1.81 -34.79 -11.64
CA ALA A 579 0.44 -34.27 -11.52
C ALA A 579 -0.53 -35.25 -10.82
N ALA A 580 -0.20 -36.55 -10.83
CA ALA A 580 -0.97 -37.60 -10.19
C ALA A 580 -0.39 -38.02 -8.83
N GLY A 581 0.65 -37.34 -8.33
CA GLY A 581 1.30 -37.60 -7.04
C GLY A 581 2.10 -38.91 -7.00
N ARG A 582 2.74 -39.31 -8.13
CA ARG A 582 3.32 -40.66 -8.30
C ARG A 582 4.86 -40.72 -8.40
N VAL A 583 5.54 -39.58 -8.33
CA VAL A 583 6.97 -39.43 -8.67
C VAL A 583 7.63 -38.45 -7.69
N ASP A 584 8.90 -38.67 -7.36
CA ASP A 584 9.71 -37.72 -6.59
C ASP A 584 10.05 -36.49 -7.46
N PRO A 585 9.78 -35.24 -7.03
CA PRO A 585 10.08 -34.05 -7.81
C PRO A 585 11.56 -33.92 -8.25
N ALA A 586 12.49 -34.58 -7.55
CA ALA A 586 13.89 -34.65 -7.98
C ALA A 586 14.10 -35.39 -9.31
N GLU A 587 13.25 -36.38 -9.64
CA GLU A 587 13.33 -37.10 -10.93
C GLU A 587 13.02 -36.18 -12.12
N LEU A 588 12.05 -35.28 -11.96
CA LEU A 588 11.71 -34.27 -12.97
C LEU A 588 12.86 -33.27 -13.19
N GLU A 589 13.60 -32.93 -12.12
CA GLU A 589 14.76 -32.03 -12.19
C GLU A 589 15.94 -32.68 -12.93
N ILE A 590 16.18 -33.97 -12.69
CA ILE A 590 17.17 -34.78 -13.40
C ILE A 590 16.81 -34.92 -14.89
N ALA A 591 15.57 -35.27 -15.22
CA ALA A 591 15.12 -35.40 -16.60
C ALA A 591 15.15 -34.05 -17.36
N SER A 592 14.78 -32.95 -16.69
CA SER A 592 14.90 -31.59 -17.25
C SER A 592 16.35 -31.23 -17.55
N SER A 593 17.30 -31.63 -16.69
CA SER A 593 18.73 -31.44 -16.91
C SER A 593 19.24 -32.24 -18.11
N GLN A 594 18.79 -33.49 -18.27
CA GLN A 594 19.11 -34.34 -19.44
C GLN A 594 18.56 -33.76 -20.74
N LEU A 595 17.33 -33.20 -20.72
CA LEU A 595 16.75 -32.50 -21.86
C LEU A 595 17.55 -31.23 -22.22
N GLN A 596 18.02 -30.46 -21.24
CA GLN A 596 18.94 -29.33 -21.50
C GLN A 596 20.25 -29.77 -22.15
N GLU A 597 20.88 -30.86 -21.68
CA GLU A 597 22.10 -31.39 -22.29
C GLU A 597 21.86 -31.87 -23.73
N ALA A 598 20.76 -32.59 -23.98
CA ALA A 598 20.38 -33.04 -25.32
C ALA A 598 20.16 -31.84 -26.28
N LEU A 599 19.48 -30.79 -25.81
CA LEU A 599 19.28 -29.56 -26.58
C LEU A 599 20.60 -28.83 -26.85
N TYR A 600 21.51 -28.76 -25.88
CA TYR A 600 22.85 -28.21 -26.09
C TYR A 600 23.63 -29.03 -27.14
N GLY A 601 23.53 -30.36 -27.10
CA GLY A 601 24.09 -31.26 -28.11
C GLY A 601 23.55 -31.02 -29.52
N LEU A 602 22.23 -30.81 -29.66
CA LEU A 602 21.57 -30.48 -30.93
C LEU A 602 21.97 -29.08 -31.44
N ASN A 603 21.91 -28.06 -30.59
CA ASN A 603 22.29 -26.68 -30.92
C ASN A 603 23.77 -26.59 -31.34
N ARG A 604 24.68 -27.26 -30.64
CA ARG A 604 26.10 -27.33 -31.01
C ARG A 604 26.30 -27.97 -32.39
N ARG A 605 25.48 -28.97 -32.75
CA ARG A 605 25.55 -29.62 -34.06
C ARG A 605 25.02 -28.73 -35.19
N LEU A 606 23.86 -28.09 -35.00
CA LEU A 606 23.33 -27.07 -35.92
C LEU A 606 24.36 -25.97 -36.20
N LEU A 607 25.06 -25.48 -35.16
CA LEU A 607 26.13 -24.49 -35.28
C LEU A 607 27.37 -25.02 -36.04
N SER A 608 27.70 -26.32 -35.93
CA SER A 608 28.80 -26.91 -36.71
C SER A 608 28.44 -27.12 -38.18
N GLU A 609 27.21 -27.52 -38.48
CA GLU A 609 26.77 -27.77 -39.87
C GLU A 609 26.55 -26.43 -40.62
N ARG A 610 26.01 -25.40 -39.95
CA ARG A 610 26.02 -24.01 -40.44
C ARG A 610 27.42 -23.43 -40.69
N LYS A 611 28.47 -23.94 -40.04
CA LYS A 611 29.88 -23.57 -40.34
C LYS A 611 30.47 -24.36 -41.51
N ALA A 612 30.05 -25.62 -41.69
CA ALA A 612 30.46 -26.43 -42.84
C ALA A 612 29.88 -25.88 -44.16
N ASP A 613 28.65 -25.36 -44.13
CA ASP A 613 27.98 -24.79 -45.30
C ASP A 613 28.59 -23.45 -45.79
N GLN A 614 29.53 -22.87 -45.03
CA GLN A 614 30.28 -21.67 -45.40
C GLN A 614 31.62 -21.94 -46.13
N GLY A 615 31.77 -23.08 -46.79
CA GLY A 615 32.92 -23.32 -47.68
C GLY A 615 32.76 -24.52 -48.62
N PRO A 616 32.59 -24.29 -49.93
CA PRO A 616 33.77 -24.41 -50.80
C PRO A 616 34.03 -23.23 -51.76
N LEU A 617 33.15 -22.21 -51.81
CA LEU A 617 33.30 -21.09 -52.76
C LEU A 617 34.36 -20.04 -52.37
N GLN A 618 34.85 -20.05 -51.12
CA GLN A 618 35.95 -19.18 -50.68
C GLN A 618 37.32 -19.66 -51.19
N GLY A 619 37.52 -20.99 -51.29
CA GLY A 619 38.82 -21.59 -51.61
C GLY A 619 39.36 -21.21 -53.00
N LEU A 620 38.47 -21.06 -53.99
CA LEU A 620 38.81 -20.60 -55.34
C LEU A 620 39.13 -19.10 -55.44
N LYS A 621 38.73 -18.28 -54.45
CA LYS A 621 39.16 -16.89 -54.35
C LYS A 621 40.51 -16.76 -53.66
N ASN A 622 40.76 -17.54 -52.61
CA ASN A 622 42.01 -17.44 -51.86
C ASN A 622 43.24 -17.88 -52.68
N THR A 623 43.11 -18.89 -53.56
CA THR A 623 44.20 -19.28 -54.50
C THR A 623 44.44 -18.29 -55.63
N LEU A 624 43.47 -17.42 -55.96
CA LEU A 624 43.67 -16.29 -56.88
C LEU A 624 44.13 -15.01 -56.16
N GLY A 625 43.95 -14.92 -54.84
CA GLY A 625 44.45 -13.84 -53.98
C GLY A 625 45.92 -14.02 -53.63
N SER A 626 46.34 -15.20 -53.16
CA SER A 626 47.71 -15.45 -52.71
C SER A 626 48.77 -15.18 -53.79
N LEU A 627 48.45 -15.50 -55.05
CA LEU A 627 49.29 -15.20 -56.23
C LEU A 627 49.51 -13.70 -56.52
N LYS A 628 48.76 -12.82 -55.85
CA LYS A 628 48.89 -11.36 -55.95
C LYS A 628 49.64 -10.77 -54.77
N ASP A 629 49.46 -11.36 -53.59
CA ASP A 629 50.04 -10.85 -52.34
C ASP A 629 51.45 -11.41 -52.09
N GLU A 630 51.84 -12.54 -52.72
CA GLU A 630 53.25 -12.98 -52.85
C GLU A 630 54.16 -12.01 -53.65
N LEU A 631 53.62 -10.92 -54.19
CA LEU A 631 54.33 -9.97 -55.06
C LEU A 631 54.67 -8.61 -54.39
N PHE A 632 54.15 -8.33 -53.19
CA PHE A 632 54.40 -7.09 -52.44
C PHE A 632 54.36 -7.35 -50.92
N SER A 633 55.50 -7.19 -50.24
CA SER A 633 55.80 -7.80 -48.93
C SER A 633 56.01 -6.82 -47.76
N ASP A 634 56.24 -7.40 -46.57
CA ASP A 634 56.99 -6.89 -45.40
C ASP A 634 56.26 -6.05 -44.31
N ASP A 635 55.82 -6.79 -43.27
CA ASP A 635 56.23 -6.71 -41.84
C ASP A 635 55.91 -5.54 -40.86
N GLU A 636 55.94 -5.94 -39.56
CA GLU A 636 56.25 -5.19 -38.31
C GLU A 636 55.13 -4.61 -37.36
N TRP A 637 55.00 -5.27 -36.18
CA TRP A 637 54.66 -4.85 -34.79
C TRP A 637 53.34 -4.13 -34.37
N ASP A 638 52.53 -4.88 -33.61
CA ASP A 638 52.21 -4.73 -32.16
C ASP A 638 51.71 -3.41 -31.46
N ASP A 639 50.58 -3.59 -30.75
CA ASP A 639 50.27 -3.18 -29.35
C ASP A 639 49.53 -1.85 -28.95
N TRP A 640 48.78 -1.97 -27.84
CA TRP A 640 48.13 -1.03 -26.90
C TRP A 640 46.90 -0.13 -27.19
N GLU A 641 46.01 -0.17 -26.18
CA GLU A 641 45.09 0.85 -25.63
C GLU A 641 43.70 1.19 -26.23
N ARG A 642 42.89 1.84 -25.38
CA ARG A 642 41.43 2.12 -25.42
C ARG A 642 41.19 3.64 -25.31
N PRO A 643 39.94 4.17 -25.31
CA PRO A 643 38.70 3.76 -25.99
C PRO A 643 38.13 4.87 -26.91
N GLY A 644 37.13 4.58 -27.76
CA GLY A 644 36.49 5.59 -28.62
C GLY A 644 35.01 5.32 -28.92
N SER A 645 34.19 6.36 -28.78
CA SER A 645 32.73 6.42 -29.00
C SER A 645 32.23 6.04 -30.40
N ASP A 646 31.08 5.35 -30.46
CA ASP A 646 30.25 5.19 -31.68
C ASP A 646 29.64 6.53 -32.17
N PRO A 647 29.71 6.83 -33.48
CA PRO A 647 28.94 7.91 -34.10
C PRO A 647 28.05 7.46 -35.29
N TRP A 648 27.07 8.31 -35.66
CA TRP A 648 26.14 8.16 -36.82
C TRP A 648 25.09 7.04 -36.65
N SER A 649 23.77 7.28 -36.58
CA SER A 649 22.91 8.35 -37.13
C SER A 649 22.91 8.41 -38.66
N SER A 650 21.86 7.82 -39.27
CA SER A 650 21.68 7.76 -40.73
C SER A 650 20.46 8.54 -41.20
N THR A 651 20.70 9.48 -42.11
CA THR A 651 19.71 9.98 -43.08
C THR A 651 20.42 10.08 -44.44
N PRO A 652 19.70 10.03 -45.57
CA PRO A 652 19.58 11.30 -46.31
C PRO A 652 18.32 11.43 -47.19
N ARG A 653 17.88 12.68 -47.41
CA ARG A 653 17.42 13.29 -48.70
C ARG A 653 16.61 14.58 -48.42
N ARG A 654 16.68 15.65 -49.23
CA ARG A 654 17.69 16.12 -50.22
C ARG A 654 17.31 17.56 -50.63
N ARG A 655 18.27 18.31 -51.19
CA ARG A 655 18.11 19.60 -51.93
C ARG A 655 17.84 20.85 -51.08
N GLU A 656 18.12 22.07 -51.54
CA GLU A 656 19.22 22.68 -52.36
C GLU A 656 18.94 24.21 -52.42
N PRO A 657 19.86 25.10 -52.88
CA PRO A 657 20.51 26.02 -51.93
C PRO A 657 20.44 27.50 -52.30
N GLU A 658 20.99 28.39 -51.47
CA GLU A 658 21.66 29.61 -51.98
C GLU A 658 22.72 30.23 -51.02
N ARG A 659 23.56 31.09 -51.63
CA ARG A 659 24.81 31.79 -51.23
C ARG A 659 24.87 32.43 -49.82
N TRP A 660 26.03 32.48 -49.11
CA TRP A 660 27.30 33.24 -49.35
C TRP A 660 27.09 34.78 -49.41
N GLU A 661 27.90 35.70 -48.87
CA GLU A 661 29.12 35.74 -48.00
C GLU A 661 28.80 36.58 -46.72
N ARG A 662 29.51 36.69 -45.56
CA ARG A 662 30.88 36.46 -45.00
C ARG A 662 31.83 37.70 -44.94
N TYR A 663 32.48 37.91 -43.78
CA TYR A 663 33.53 38.91 -43.41
C TYR A 663 33.04 40.37 -43.11
N ASP A 664 33.65 41.18 -42.21
CA ASP A 664 34.79 40.93 -41.27
C ASP A 664 34.83 41.83 -40.00
N ASP A 665 35.83 41.54 -39.14
CA ASP A 665 36.64 42.44 -38.29
C ASP A 665 36.27 42.91 -36.85
N ARG A 666 37.33 43.34 -36.12
CA ARG A 666 37.39 43.78 -34.69
C ARG A 666 37.99 45.23 -34.60
N PRO A 667 38.55 45.76 -33.47
CA PRO A 667 38.40 45.52 -32.02
C PRO A 667 38.16 46.82 -31.16
N MET A 668 38.16 46.68 -29.82
CA MET A 668 38.13 47.77 -28.79
C MET A 668 39.37 48.69 -28.77
N PRO A 669 39.25 49.96 -28.28
CA PRO A 669 39.79 50.31 -26.94
C PRO A 669 39.00 51.41 -26.15
N ALA A 670 39.45 51.76 -24.93
CA ALA A 670 38.74 52.60 -23.93
C ALA A 670 39.57 53.81 -23.38
N ARG A 671 38.97 54.74 -22.57
CA ARG A 671 39.61 55.40 -21.37
C ARG A 671 38.82 56.53 -20.60
N ARG A 672 38.86 56.42 -19.25
CA ARG A 672 39.17 57.44 -18.18
C ARG A 672 38.22 58.57 -17.66
N SER A 673 38.26 58.71 -16.30
CA SER A 673 38.18 59.91 -15.41
C SER A 673 36.88 60.73 -15.28
N GLY A 674 36.50 61.33 -14.11
CA GLY A 674 37.01 61.23 -12.72
C GLY A 674 36.78 62.52 -11.87
N GLY A 675 36.65 62.42 -10.52
CA GLY A 675 36.73 63.60 -9.59
C GLY A 675 35.71 63.65 -8.40
N PRO A 676 35.96 64.37 -7.26
CA PRO A 676 35.21 64.17 -5.99
C PRO A 676 34.78 65.42 -5.14
N ARG A 677 33.89 65.22 -4.13
CA ARG A 677 33.75 65.92 -2.80
C ARG A 677 32.52 65.31 -2.02
N ALA A 678 32.56 65.02 -0.71
CA ALA A 678 32.46 65.85 0.52
C ALA A 678 31.06 66.52 0.73
N SER A 679 30.41 66.58 1.91
CA SER A 679 30.79 66.26 3.31
C SER A 679 29.59 66.13 4.30
N ALA A 680 29.79 65.38 5.40
CA ALA A 680 29.26 65.45 6.79
C ALA A 680 27.97 66.23 7.21
N TRP A 681 27.15 65.56 8.06
CA TRP A 681 26.39 65.94 9.29
C TRP A 681 25.93 64.56 9.89
N ASP A 682 26.14 64.14 11.14
CA ASP A 682 25.72 64.66 12.47
C ASP A 682 24.16 64.67 12.61
N ASP A 683 23.47 64.11 13.62
CA ASP A 683 23.77 63.87 15.05
C ASP A 683 23.19 62.54 15.63
N ASP A 684 23.49 62.25 16.91
CA ASP A 684 23.03 61.11 17.74
C ASP A 684 21.64 61.28 18.42
N ASP A 685 21.02 60.17 18.87
CA ASP A 685 20.83 59.77 20.31
C ASP A 685 19.56 58.87 20.53
N PRO A 686 19.46 58.01 21.59
CA PRO A 686 18.46 56.93 21.68
C PRO A 686 17.37 57.13 22.78
N TRP A 687 17.03 56.04 23.51
CA TRP A 687 15.97 55.89 24.55
C TRP A 687 14.52 55.85 24.01
N GLY A 688 13.56 55.18 24.66
CA GLY A 688 13.66 54.22 25.77
C GLY A 688 12.32 54.00 26.51
N GLN A 689 12.00 52.74 26.85
CA GLN A 689 10.91 52.28 27.73
C GLN A 689 9.44 52.61 27.34
N ARG A 690 8.67 51.55 27.06
CA ARG A 690 7.66 51.04 28.02
C ARG A 690 7.31 49.57 27.75
#